data_AF-A0A1F9TYI0-F1
#
_entry.id   AF-A0A1F9TYI0-F1
#
_cell.length_a   1.000
_cell.length_b   1.000
_cell.length_c   1.000
_cell.angle_alpha   90.00
_cell.angle_beta   90.00
_cell.angle_gamma   90.00
#
_symmetry.space_group_name_H-M   'P 1'
#
loop_
_entity.id
_entity.type
_entity.pdbx_description
1 polymer ?
#
loop_
_entity_poly.entity_id
_entity_poly.type
_entity_poly.pdbx_seq_one_letter_code
_entity_poly.pdbx_strand_id
1 'polypeptide(L)'
;MNYTQFIQAAQLLQPLRSRMADIAKTATVLSLASALVAGLFVQGLIGAQAAPASTSLLLDFGATPSISDDGRFVAFYVSDDEVPGVVDDNGISDCYLYDRQLDSFQRVSEAYDGSQLTDPLATGGCQKPIVSGDGNYVLFGTFSDSVVPGDANGLMDAFLFDRQAGTNERVSIADDESEANATVQPAGLSYDGNVILLTSAADDLVSGDTNNETDTFVRDRLSGTTERVSVLTGGGQSPGPGNSSGQYITPDGRYVGFHSFNKNFDPDDENDRNDVFVHDRQTVTTTWVNKASDGTPGDFGSNRIAISDDGRYAAFTSQASNLIPGIDGVGVDTYRKDLQTGVVEYVSASLDGTPNNAPASGVILVSSDGNLISFDSSATNLVPGDNNGDADIFLKEMDSGEIERINLRDDGTQSDSGAGIGDMSPEARFHVFAYSDDDLVPGVIGSKIRVYLRDRGTGVEASDFTVLAKESLHLGQGSSVLTGDIGANTATSDTIDSGSEVTLGTSVTMQEAGSRVMGDTVTLKNNSSAYDVHYNGLTNNGTVIGNLVTPLTLPLLDLFPQAPTVPEAVIVPDDGTLSLPAGEYAQLRIGKRATVTFTGGVYQFASADIDRDAVLEFDAVSDIRILGKLWTGNAITVGPASGSGIDASDIVVYVYDVNGTTGTLGASPKAADIGQNTVIDANLYAVNGTLKIGSGSDIIGALLGRWVDVGTGVALSLDSAF
;
A
#
# COMPACT_ATOMS: atom_id res chain seq x y z
N MET A 1 -31.93 56.09 -21.02
CA MET A 1 -31.77 56.65 -22.38
C MET A 1 -31.55 55.49 -23.35
N ASN A 2 -32.08 55.64 -24.57
CA ASN A 2 -32.58 54.56 -25.45
C ASN A 2 -31.56 53.61 -26.08
N TYR A 3 -32.09 52.41 -26.39
CA TYR A 3 -31.64 51.22 -27.15
C TYR A 3 -31.03 51.49 -28.55
N THR A 4 -30.76 52.74 -28.90
CA THR A 4 -30.31 53.17 -30.24
C THR A 4 -28.79 53.35 -30.33
N GLN A 5 -28.06 53.35 -29.21
CA GLN A 5 -26.59 53.44 -29.20
C GLN A 5 -25.86 52.09 -29.23
N PHE A 6 -26.54 50.96 -29.02
CA PHE A 6 -25.93 49.62 -29.07
C PHE A 6 -25.84 49.03 -30.50
N ILE A 7 -26.60 49.56 -31.45
CA ILE A 7 -26.66 49.06 -32.84
C ILE A 7 -25.55 49.66 -33.72
N GLN A 8 -24.90 50.76 -33.32
CA GLN A 8 -23.83 51.39 -34.12
C GLN A 8 -22.41 50.86 -33.84
N ALA A 9 -22.19 50.05 -32.80
CA ALA A 9 -20.90 49.41 -32.54
C ALA A 9 -20.75 48.02 -33.22
N ALA A 10 -21.87 47.35 -33.52
CA ALA A 10 -21.87 45.99 -34.10
C ALA A 10 -21.69 45.94 -35.62
N GLN A 11 -21.63 47.08 -36.32
CA GLN A 11 -21.52 47.15 -37.79
C GLN A 11 -20.13 47.54 -38.32
N LEU A 12 -19.10 47.60 -37.46
CA LEU A 12 -17.73 48.01 -37.82
C LEU A 12 -16.67 46.88 -37.79
N LEU A 13 -17.06 45.63 -37.51
CA LEU A 13 -16.13 44.48 -37.44
C LEU A 13 -16.42 43.34 -38.46
N GLN A 14 -17.39 43.53 -39.36
CA GLN A 14 -17.73 42.52 -40.38
C GLN A 14 -16.73 42.29 -41.54
N PRO A 15 -15.72 43.13 -41.86
CA PRO A 15 -14.82 42.85 -42.98
C PRO A 15 -13.50 42.10 -42.63
N LEU A 16 -13.30 41.61 -41.40
CA LEU A 16 -12.10 40.82 -41.04
C LEU A 16 -12.29 39.29 -41.09
N ARG A 17 -13.53 38.79 -41.20
CA ARG A 17 -13.81 37.34 -41.29
C ARG A 17 -13.57 36.72 -42.68
N SER A 18 -13.28 37.51 -43.72
CA SER A 18 -13.02 37.02 -45.08
C SER A 18 -11.55 37.02 -45.50
N ARG A 19 -10.61 37.25 -44.56
CA ARG A 19 -9.15 37.26 -44.83
C ARG A 19 -8.31 36.30 -43.97
N MET A 20 -8.93 35.52 -43.09
CA MET A 20 -8.22 34.51 -42.28
C MET A 20 -8.48 33.05 -42.71
N ALA A 21 -9.25 32.84 -43.79
CA ALA A 21 -9.56 31.50 -44.31
C ALA A 21 -8.55 30.98 -45.36
N ASP A 22 -7.48 31.74 -45.67
CA ASP A 22 -6.51 31.42 -46.75
C ASP A 22 -5.04 31.28 -46.29
N ILE A 23 -4.78 31.20 -44.97
CA ILE A 23 -3.44 30.89 -44.44
C ILE A 23 -3.51 29.63 -43.58
N ALA A 24 -4.02 28.56 -44.18
CA ALA A 24 -3.82 27.19 -43.74
C ALA A 24 -3.37 26.40 -44.97
N LYS A 25 -2.04 26.35 -45.21
CA LYS A 25 -1.31 25.36 -46.03
C LYS A 25 0.12 25.86 -46.31
N THR A 26 1.07 25.64 -45.40
CA THR A 26 2.44 25.09 -45.64
C THR A 26 3.36 25.26 -44.43
N ALA A 27 4.16 24.22 -44.19
CA ALA A 27 5.45 24.17 -43.50
C ALA A 27 5.50 23.97 -41.96
N THR A 28 5.71 22.70 -41.63
CA THR A 28 6.44 22.11 -40.49
C THR A 28 7.87 22.69 -40.31
N VAL A 29 8.43 22.46 -39.11
CA VAL A 29 9.88 22.35 -38.72
C VAL A 29 10.45 23.41 -37.75
N LEU A 30 10.82 22.91 -36.55
CA LEU A 30 11.90 23.23 -35.58
C LEU A 30 12.08 24.62 -34.89
N SER A 31 12.16 24.50 -33.55
CA SER A 31 13.22 24.95 -32.62
C SER A 31 13.32 26.40 -32.11
N LEU A 32 13.34 26.48 -30.76
CA LEU A 32 14.25 27.21 -29.86
C LEU A 32 14.26 28.76 -29.80
N ALA A 33 13.87 29.22 -28.61
CA ALA A 33 14.56 30.18 -27.73
C ALA A 33 14.32 31.71 -27.86
N SER A 34 14.21 32.31 -26.65
CA SER A 34 14.48 33.72 -26.25
C SER A 34 13.29 34.69 -26.30
N ALA A 35 12.97 35.56 -25.32
CA ALA A 35 13.59 35.89 -24.02
C ALA A 35 12.65 36.78 -23.16
N LEU A 36 12.66 36.56 -21.84
CA LEU A 36 12.93 37.50 -20.73
C LEU A 36 12.44 38.98 -20.80
N VAL A 37 11.58 39.42 -19.85
CA VAL A 37 11.79 40.63 -18.98
C VAL A 37 11.00 40.50 -17.65
N ALA A 38 11.79 40.34 -16.58
CA ALA A 38 11.74 40.92 -15.22
C ALA A 38 10.42 41.19 -14.46
N GLY A 39 10.33 40.54 -13.30
CA GLY A 39 9.65 41.02 -12.10
C GLY A 39 10.29 40.39 -10.86
N LEU A 40 11.37 41.00 -10.34
CA LEU A 40 11.97 40.64 -9.06
C LEU A 40 10.97 40.96 -7.93
N PHE A 41 10.52 39.95 -7.20
CA PHE A 41 10.14 40.08 -5.79
C PHE A 41 10.83 38.98 -5.00
N VAL A 42 11.54 39.39 -3.97
CA VAL A 42 12.18 38.52 -2.98
C VAL A 42 11.08 38.02 -2.04
N GLN A 43 10.77 36.72 -2.10
CA GLN A 43 10.05 35.96 -1.08
C GLN A 43 10.90 34.72 -0.78
N GLY A 44 11.00 34.38 0.50
CA GLY A 44 11.97 33.42 1.03
C GLY A 44 11.83 32.02 0.43
N LEU A 45 12.98 31.36 0.25
CA LEU A 45 13.07 29.92 0.01
C LEU A 45 12.45 29.17 1.19
N ILE A 46 11.28 28.61 0.97
CA ILE A 46 10.88 27.31 1.53
C ILE A 46 10.51 26.48 0.29
N GLY A 47 11.15 25.33 0.12
CA GLY A 47 11.09 24.54 -1.10
C GLY A 47 9.68 24.05 -1.38
N ALA A 48 9.09 24.50 -2.49
CA ALA A 48 8.05 23.73 -3.14
C ALA A 48 8.74 22.56 -3.83
N GLN A 49 8.65 21.38 -3.21
CA GLN A 49 9.08 20.13 -3.80
C GLN A 49 8.10 19.82 -4.94
N ALA A 50 8.61 19.48 -6.13
CA ALA A 50 7.76 19.02 -7.22
C ALA A 50 7.04 17.74 -6.76
N ALA A 51 5.73 17.69 -6.96
CA ALA A 51 4.91 16.51 -6.74
C ALA A 51 5.47 15.30 -7.51
N PRO A 52 5.64 14.11 -6.91
CA PRO A 52 5.85 12.89 -7.66
C PRO A 52 4.66 12.61 -8.59
N ALA A 53 4.91 11.93 -9.71
CA ALA A 53 3.94 11.72 -10.78
C ALA A 53 2.70 10.95 -10.30
N SER A 54 1.50 11.44 -10.63
CA SER A 54 0.24 10.74 -10.37
C SER A 54 -0.05 9.80 -11.55
N THR A 55 -0.30 8.52 -11.29
CA THR A 55 -0.80 7.60 -12.32
C THR A 55 -2.33 7.65 -12.33
N SER A 56 -2.92 7.96 -13.48
CA SER A 56 -4.39 8.01 -13.65
C SER A 56 -4.94 6.67 -14.13
N LEU A 57 -5.95 6.17 -13.43
CA LEU A 57 -6.80 5.09 -13.92
C LEU A 57 -8.17 5.69 -14.32
N LEU A 58 -8.58 5.50 -15.58
CA LEU A 58 -9.80 6.09 -16.14
C LEU A 58 -11.00 5.17 -15.88
N LEU A 59 -11.83 5.40 -14.86
CA LEU A 59 -13.08 4.66 -14.59
C LEU A 59 -14.13 5.51 -13.87
N ASP A 60 -15.40 5.09 -13.88
CA ASP A 60 -16.59 5.79 -13.29
C ASP A 60 -16.93 5.19 -11.90
N PHE A 61 -17.19 5.98 -10.84
CA PHE A 61 -17.26 5.44 -9.46
C PHE A 61 -18.49 5.82 -8.63
N GLY A 62 -18.81 4.95 -7.66
CA GLY A 62 -19.31 5.32 -6.34
C GLY A 62 -18.22 5.13 -5.26
N ALA A 63 -18.34 5.85 -4.14
CA ALA A 63 -17.28 6.18 -3.19
C ALA A 63 -16.69 5.02 -2.35
N THR A 64 -15.38 5.17 -2.05
CA THR A 64 -14.42 4.39 -1.20
C THR A 64 -13.65 3.25 -1.89
N PRO A 65 -12.70 3.56 -2.80
CA PRO A 65 -11.65 2.60 -3.19
C PRO A 65 -10.78 2.21 -1.99
N SER A 66 -10.19 1.02 -2.03
CA SER A 66 -9.28 0.47 -1.02
C SER A 66 -7.97 0.00 -1.66
N ILE A 67 -6.87 -0.04 -0.90
CA ILE A 67 -5.53 -0.39 -1.39
C ILE A 67 -4.83 -1.39 -0.47
N SER A 68 -4.08 -2.33 -1.04
CA SER A 68 -3.22 -3.25 -0.26
C SER A 68 -2.02 -2.50 0.34
N ASP A 69 -1.41 -3.07 1.39
CA ASP A 69 -0.34 -2.39 2.14
C ASP A 69 0.89 -2.11 1.26
N ASP A 70 1.21 -3.03 0.33
CA ASP A 70 2.28 -2.86 -0.67
C ASP A 70 1.92 -1.90 -1.81
N GLY A 71 0.67 -1.42 -1.82
CA GLY A 71 0.12 -0.55 -2.84
C GLY A 71 -0.23 -1.25 -4.15
N ARG A 72 0.01 -2.55 -4.33
CA ARG A 72 -0.12 -3.25 -5.62
C ARG A 72 -1.57 -3.37 -6.07
N PHE A 73 -2.47 -3.68 -5.15
CA PHE A 73 -3.86 -3.98 -5.46
C PHE A 73 -4.76 -2.83 -5.05
N VAL A 74 -5.62 -2.39 -5.96
CA VAL A 74 -6.64 -1.37 -5.69
C VAL A 74 -8.01 -1.96 -5.95
N ALA A 75 -8.83 -2.03 -4.91
CA ALA A 75 -10.21 -2.52 -5.01
C ALA A 75 -11.19 -1.35 -5.11
N PHE A 76 -12.18 -1.46 -6.00
CA PHE A 76 -13.15 -0.40 -6.27
C PHE A 76 -14.40 -0.96 -6.94
N TYR A 77 -15.43 -0.14 -7.13
CA TYR A 77 -16.64 -0.57 -7.86
C TYR A 77 -17.07 0.46 -8.91
N VAL A 78 -17.63 -0.04 -10.00
CA VAL A 78 -18.03 0.71 -11.20
C VAL A 78 -19.41 0.24 -11.64
N SER A 79 -20.23 1.14 -12.17
CA SER A 79 -21.61 0.85 -12.62
C SER A 79 -21.81 0.92 -14.13
N ASP A 80 -20.73 0.95 -14.91
CA ASP A 80 -20.71 1.20 -16.35
C ASP A 80 -19.64 0.33 -17.03
N ASP A 81 -19.82 0.02 -18.32
CA ASP A 81 -18.98 -0.87 -19.14
C ASP A 81 -17.65 -0.21 -19.56
N GLU A 82 -16.93 0.36 -18.60
CA GLU A 82 -15.76 1.21 -18.85
C GLU A 82 -14.44 0.57 -18.38
N VAL A 83 -14.49 -0.61 -17.75
CA VAL A 83 -13.30 -1.32 -17.22
C VAL A 83 -12.49 -1.98 -18.35
N PRO A 84 -11.24 -1.56 -18.63
CA PRO A 84 -10.45 -2.14 -19.71
C PRO A 84 -10.24 -3.63 -19.56
N GLY A 85 -10.51 -4.38 -20.64
CA GLY A 85 -10.26 -5.82 -20.68
C GLY A 85 -11.29 -6.69 -19.96
N VAL A 86 -12.32 -6.08 -19.34
CA VAL A 86 -13.45 -6.79 -18.74
C VAL A 86 -14.73 -6.38 -19.48
N VAL A 87 -15.62 -7.32 -19.73
CA VAL A 87 -16.94 -7.04 -20.30
C VAL A 87 -17.92 -6.91 -19.15
N ASP A 88 -18.64 -5.78 -19.07
CA ASP A 88 -19.71 -5.53 -18.11
C ASP A 88 -21.00 -5.07 -18.81
N ASP A 89 -22.00 -5.93 -18.92
CA ASP A 89 -23.24 -5.65 -19.66
C ASP A 89 -24.52 -5.88 -18.83
N ASN A 90 -24.38 -6.08 -17.52
CA ASN A 90 -25.49 -6.31 -16.60
C ASN A 90 -26.20 -5.01 -16.15
N GLY A 91 -25.55 -3.85 -16.32
CA GLY A 91 -26.07 -2.54 -15.92
C GLY A 91 -26.24 -2.38 -14.40
N ILE A 92 -25.51 -3.16 -13.60
CA ILE A 92 -25.42 -3.05 -12.15
C ILE A 92 -23.99 -2.68 -11.75
N SER A 93 -23.80 -2.12 -10.56
CA SER A 93 -22.44 -1.91 -10.06
C SER A 93 -21.74 -3.24 -9.80
N ASP A 94 -20.51 -3.39 -10.27
CA ASP A 94 -19.63 -4.52 -9.99
C ASP A 94 -18.37 -4.06 -9.25
N CYS A 95 -17.82 -4.91 -8.38
CA CYS A 95 -16.55 -4.69 -7.72
C CYS A 95 -15.41 -5.30 -8.53
N TYR A 96 -14.33 -4.56 -8.62
CA TYR A 96 -13.13 -4.88 -9.36
C TYR A 96 -11.90 -4.75 -8.47
N LEU A 97 -10.87 -5.50 -8.85
CA LEU A 97 -9.52 -5.41 -8.34
C LEU A 97 -8.60 -5.02 -9.50
N TYR A 98 -7.82 -3.97 -9.33
CA TYR A 98 -6.74 -3.59 -10.24
C TYR A 98 -5.41 -4.05 -9.69
N ASP A 99 -4.71 -4.88 -10.46
CA ASP A 99 -3.32 -5.28 -10.20
C ASP A 99 -2.40 -4.30 -10.93
N ARG A 100 -1.78 -3.39 -10.19
CA ARG A 100 -0.88 -2.36 -10.75
C ARG A 100 0.38 -2.93 -11.38
N GLN A 101 0.85 -4.08 -10.90
CA GLN A 101 2.07 -4.69 -11.42
C GLN A 101 1.82 -5.30 -12.80
N LEU A 102 0.66 -5.95 -12.97
CA LEU A 102 0.27 -6.58 -14.22
C LEU A 102 -0.49 -5.65 -15.18
N ASP A 103 -0.85 -4.46 -14.71
CA ASP A 103 -1.75 -3.51 -15.38
C ASP A 103 -3.04 -4.20 -15.86
N SER A 104 -3.69 -4.92 -14.95
CA SER A 104 -4.83 -5.77 -15.28
C SER A 104 -5.97 -5.62 -14.29
N PHE A 105 -7.19 -5.82 -14.78
CA PHE A 105 -8.43 -5.72 -14.02
C PHE A 105 -9.10 -7.07 -13.88
N GLN A 106 -9.61 -7.34 -12.69
CA GLN A 106 -10.41 -8.53 -12.40
C GLN A 106 -11.71 -8.10 -11.74
N ARG A 107 -12.85 -8.58 -12.24
CA ARG A 107 -14.11 -8.49 -11.48
C ARG A 107 -14.07 -9.53 -10.36
N VAL A 108 -14.36 -9.10 -9.13
CA VAL A 108 -14.40 -9.98 -7.95
C VAL A 108 -15.83 -10.31 -7.53
N SER A 109 -16.79 -9.45 -7.88
CA SER A 109 -18.22 -9.70 -7.69
C SER A 109 -18.79 -10.56 -8.80
N GLU A 110 -18.43 -11.85 -8.83
CA GLU A 110 -18.95 -12.82 -9.80
C GLU A 110 -19.88 -13.85 -9.15
N ALA A 111 -20.85 -14.33 -9.94
CA ALA A 111 -21.72 -15.42 -9.52
C ALA A 111 -20.92 -16.73 -9.39
N TYR A 112 -21.39 -17.67 -8.58
CA TYR A 112 -20.71 -18.96 -8.35
C TYR A 112 -20.55 -19.81 -9.63
N ASP A 113 -21.26 -19.48 -10.72
CA ASP A 113 -21.16 -20.13 -12.02
C ASP A 113 -20.28 -19.37 -13.04
N GLY A 114 -19.62 -18.29 -12.60
CA GLY A 114 -18.75 -17.43 -13.40
C GLY A 114 -19.49 -16.43 -14.28
N SER A 115 -20.82 -16.32 -14.15
CA SER A 115 -21.59 -15.27 -14.80
C SER A 115 -21.56 -13.96 -13.99
N GLN A 116 -21.95 -12.86 -14.64
CA GLN A 116 -22.10 -11.58 -13.94
C GLN A 116 -23.26 -11.66 -12.94
N LEU A 117 -23.15 -10.92 -11.84
CA LEU A 117 -24.22 -10.88 -10.85
C LEU A 117 -25.52 -10.35 -11.46
N THR A 118 -26.63 -10.77 -10.86
CA THR A 118 -27.94 -10.18 -11.13
C THR A 118 -28.41 -9.41 -9.91
N ASP A 119 -29.09 -8.28 -10.13
CA ASP A 119 -29.72 -7.47 -9.08
C ASP A 119 -31.24 -7.55 -9.23
N PRO A 120 -31.88 -8.63 -8.73
CA PRO A 120 -33.33 -8.79 -8.83
C PRO A 120 -34.12 -7.70 -8.08
N LEU A 121 -33.46 -6.93 -7.21
CA LEU A 121 -34.07 -5.90 -6.37
C LEU A 121 -33.84 -4.47 -6.91
N ALA A 122 -33.00 -4.28 -7.93
CA ALA A 122 -32.60 -2.98 -8.48
C ALA A 122 -32.09 -2.00 -7.40
N THR A 123 -31.27 -2.52 -6.49
CA THR A 123 -30.76 -1.85 -5.29
C THR A 123 -29.37 -1.24 -5.46
N GLY A 124 -28.71 -1.50 -6.59
CA GLY A 124 -27.36 -1.02 -6.88
C GLY A 124 -26.34 -2.03 -6.37
N GLY A 125 -25.78 -2.81 -7.30
CA GLY A 125 -25.03 -4.06 -7.11
C GLY A 125 -23.96 -4.08 -6.01
N CYS A 126 -22.69 -4.19 -6.38
CA CYS A 126 -21.58 -4.32 -5.45
C CYS A 126 -21.30 -3.02 -4.68
N GLN A 127 -20.98 -3.14 -3.39
CA GLN A 127 -20.75 -2.02 -2.48
C GLN A 127 -19.53 -2.27 -1.57
N LYS A 128 -18.80 -1.19 -1.26
CA LYS A 128 -17.68 -1.15 -0.31
C LYS A 128 -16.64 -2.29 -0.47
N PRO A 129 -15.96 -2.38 -1.63
CA PRO A 129 -14.85 -3.29 -1.79
C PRO A 129 -13.67 -2.86 -0.89
N ILE A 130 -13.15 -3.79 -0.10
CA ILE A 130 -12.00 -3.60 0.80
C ILE A 130 -11.00 -4.70 0.50
N VAL A 131 -9.77 -4.36 0.11
CA VAL A 131 -8.71 -5.35 -0.13
C VAL A 131 -7.93 -5.61 1.17
N SER A 132 -7.49 -6.84 1.39
CA SER A 132 -6.63 -7.17 2.53
C SER A 132 -5.23 -6.57 2.36
N GLY A 133 -4.53 -6.33 3.48
CA GLY A 133 -3.19 -5.76 3.45
C GLY A 133 -2.19 -6.59 2.62
N ASP A 134 -2.34 -7.92 2.62
CA ASP A 134 -1.55 -8.85 1.80
C ASP A 134 -2.03 -8.99 0.34
N GLY A 135 -3.14 -8.33 -0.03
CA GLY A 135 -3.68 -8.35 -1.39
C GLY A 135 -4.38 -9.65 -1.82
N ASN A 136 -4.50 -10.65 -0.93
CA ASN A 136 -5.05 -11.96 -1.28
C ASN A 136 -6.58 -12.02 -1.22
N TYR A 137 -7.21 -11.09 -0.52
CA TYR A 137 -8.65 -11.10 -0.29
C TYR A 137 -9.32 -9.77 -0.62
N VAL A 138 -10.56 -9.82 -1.11
CA VAL A 138 -11.40 -8.63 -1.29
C VAL A 138 -12.76 -8.85 -0.63
N LEU A 139 -13.08 -8.07 0.40
CA LEU A 139 -14.36 -8.04 1.07
C LEU A 139 -15.30 -7.09 0.34
N PHE A 140 -16.55 -7.49 0.09
CA PHE A 140 -17.55 -6.65 -0.53
C PHE A 140 -18.97 -7.02 -0.09
N GLY A 141 -19.94 -6.12 -0.32
CA GLY A 141 -21.36 -6.36 -0.04
C GLY A 141 -22.19 -6.33 -1.31
N THR A 142 -23.22 -7.17 -1.40
CA THR A 142 -24.20 -7.13 -2.50
C THR A 142 -25.54 -7.76 -2.10
N PHE A 143 -26.62 -7.35 -2.76
CA PHE A 143 -27.96 -7.94 -2.65
C PHE A 143 -28.17 -9.14 -3.59
N SER A 144 -27.14 -9.54 -4.34
CA SER A 144 -27.26 -10.65 -5.29
C SER A 144 -27.27 -12.01 -4.58
N ASP A 145 -28.27 -12.84 -4.90
CA ASP A 145 -28.43 -14.21 -4.40
C ASP A 145 -27.57 -15.25 -5.15
N SER A 146 -26.70 -14.77 -6.05
CA SER A 146 -25.96 -15.62 -6.98
C SER A 146 -24.46 -15.68 -6.70
N VAL A 147 -23.95 -14.98 -5.68
CA VAL A 147 -22.51 -14.97 -5.34
C VAL A 147 -22.06 -16.34 -4.86
N VAL A 148 -22.86 -17.01 -4.02
CA VAL A 148 -22.60 -18.38 -3.52
C VAL A 148 -23.86 -19.23 -3.58
N PRO A 149 -23.74 -20.57 -3.71
CA PRO A 149 -24.90 -21.44 -3.65
C PRO A 149 -25.58 -21.37 -2.29
N GLY A 150 -26.92 -21.32 -2.27
CA GLY A 150 -27.69 -21.36 -1.03
C GLY A 150 -27.96 -20.00 -0.39
N ASP A 151 -27.64 -18.90 -1.09
CA ASP A 151 -28.23 -17.60 -0.78
C ASP A 151 -29.74 -17.61 -0.96
N ALA A 152 -30.48 -17.38 0.13
CA ALA A 152 -31.94 -17.44 0.09
C ALA A 152 -32.65 -16.39 0.94
N ASN A 153 -31.91 -15.57 1.69
CA ASN A 153 -32.50 -14.60 2.62
C ASN A 153 -33.06 -13.36 1.89
N GLY A 154 -32.61 -13.07 0.65
CA GLY A 154 -33.02 -11.90 -0.13
C GLY A 154 -32.59 -10.57 0.49
N LEU A 155 -31.53 -10.58 1.30
CA LEU A 155 -30.95 -9.43 1.99
C LEU A 155 -29.56 -9.16 1.41
N MET A 156 -28.97 -8.00 1.70
CA MET A 156 -27.56 -7.81 1.39
C MET A 156 -26.69 -8.59 2.37
N ASP A 157 -25.75 -9.31 1.80
CA ASP A 157 -24.75 -10.12 2.47
C ASP A 157 -23.34 -9.59 2.20
N ALA A 158 -22.41 -9.97 3.07
CA ALA A 158 -21.00 -9.68 2.92
C ALA A 158 -20.28 -10.94 2.41
N PHE A 159 -19.42 -10.75 1.42
CA PHE A 159 -18.68 -11.80 0.73
C PHE A 159 -17.19 -11.49 0.71
N LEU A 160 -16.38 -12.53 0.78
CA LEU A 160 -14.93 -12.45 0.63
C LEU A 160 -14.51 -13.19 -0.65
N PHE A 161 -13.86 -12.47 -1.56
CA PHE A 161 -13.21 -13.06 -2.72
C PHE A 161 -11.80 -13.50 -2.34
N ASP A 162 -11.47 -14.77 -2.56
CA ASP A 162 -10.12 -15.31 -2.47
C ASP A 162 -9.45 -15.23 -3.84
N ARG A 163 -8.42 -14.39 -3.96
CA ARG A 163 -7.71 -14.15 -5.23
C ARG A 163 -6.93 -15.37 -5.69
N GLN A 164 -6.41 -16.19 -4.76
CA GLN A 164 -5.63 -17.37 -5.11
C GLN A 164 -6.53 -18.51 -5.60
N ALA A 165 -7.69 -18.70 -4.94
CA ALA A 165 -8.65 -19.72 -5.33
C ALA A 165 -9.56 -19.28 -6.48
N GLY A 166 -9.75 -17.97 -6.67
CA GLY A 166 -10.70 -17.40 -7.64
C GLY A 166 -12.15 -17.67 -7.25
N THR A 167 -12.46 -17.67 -5.95
CA THR A 167 -13.78 -18.05 -5.42
C THR A 167 -14.30 -17.05 -4.40
N ASN A 168 -15.62 -16.89 -4.36
CA ASN A 168 -16.31 -16.12 -3.33
C ASN A 168 -16.83 -17.03 -2.21
N GLU A 169 -16.79 -16.53 -0.97
CA GLU A 169 -17.46 -17.13 0.19
C GLU A 169 -18.31 -16.09 0.93
N ARG A 170 -19.42 -16.53 1.56
CA ARG A 170 -20.23 -15.64 2.42
C ARG A 170 -19.62 -15.57 3.81
N VAL A 171 -19.46 -14.36 4.32
CA VAL A 171 -18.88 -14.11 5.66
C VAL A 171 -19.89 -13.51 6.64
N SER A 172 -21.07 -13.12 6.18
CA SER A 172 -22.24 -12.67 6.96
C SER A 172 -23.06 -13.83 7.55
N ILE A 173 -22.40 -14.75 8.26
CA ILE A 173 -23.02 -15.96 8.82
C ILE A 173 -22.80 -16.09 10.33
N ALA A 174 -23.68 -16.83 11.00
CA ALA A 174 -23.53 -17.19 12.40
C ALA A 174 -22.52 -18.35 12.60
N ASP A 175 -22.23 -18.71 13.86
CA ASP A 175 -21.34 -19.84 14.23
C ASP A 175 -21.82 -21.19 13.66
N ASP A 176 -23.12 -21.35 13.48
CA ASP A 176 -23.74 -22.55 12.91
C ASP A 176 -23.92 -22.48 11.39
N GLU A 177 -23.25 -21.51 10.75
CA GLU A 177 -23.27 -21.22 9.31
C GLU A 177 -24.64 -20.79 8.76
N SER A 178 -25.61 -20.49 9.64
CA SER A 178 -26.89 -19.93 9.20
C SER A 178 -26.76 -18.50 8.68
N GLU A 179 -27.61 -18.15 7.71
CA GLU A 179 -27.70 -16.81 7.13
C GLU A 179 -28.29 -15.84 8.15
N ALA A 180 -27.77 -14.61 8.16
CA ALA A 180 -28.34 -13.53 8.95
C ALA A 180 -29.77 -13.20 8.51
N ASN A 181 -30.64 -12.85 9.46
CA ASN A 181 -32.02 -12.43 9.19
C ASN A 181 -32.20 -10.93 8.90
N ALA A 182 -31.10 -10.18 8.84
CA ALA A 182 -31.08 -8.78 8.42
C ALA A 182 -29.84 -8.49 7.56
N THR A 183 -29.89 -7.39 6.81
CA THR A 183 -28.78 -6.92 5.97
C THR A 183 -27.48 -6.75 6.76
N VAL A 184 -26.40 -7.31 6.25
CA VAL A 184 -25.06 -7.22 6.81
C VAL A 184 -24.16 -6.38 5.90
N GLN A 185 -23.58 -5.32 6.45
CA GLN A 185 -22.65 -4.44 5.74
C GLN A 185 -21.19 -4.80 6.06
N PRO A 186 -20.31 -4.90 5.06
CA PRO A 186 -18.87 -4.95 5.32
C PRO A 186 -18.37 -3.60 5.87
N ALA A 187 -17.43 -3.66 6.80
CA ALA A 187 -16.89 -2.48 7.48
C ALA A 187 -15.36 -2.47 7.62
N GLY A 188 -14.67 -3.60 7.50
CA GLY A 188 -13.21 -3.67 7.61
C GLY A 188 -12.68 -5.10 7.51
N LEU A 189 -11.38 -5.23 7.27
CA LEU A 189 -10.70 -6.49 7.01
C LEU A 189 -9.29 -6.48 7.64
N SER A 190 -8.85 -7.60 8.22
CA SER A 190 -7.47 -7.76 8.70
C SER A 190 -6.46 -7.90 7.54
N TYR A 191 -5.17 -7.78 7.85
CA TYR A 191 -4.07 -7.88 6.87
C TYR A 191 -4.15 -9.16 6.01
N ASP A 192 -4.50 -10.27 6.65
CA ASP A 192 -4.56 -11.61 6.07
C ASP A 192 -5.98 -12.05 5.66
N GLY A 193 -6.96 -11.15 5.79
CA GLY A 193 -8.36 -11.43 5.51
C GLY A 193 -9.04 -12.45 6.45
N ASN A 194 -8.43 -12.86 7.56
CA ASN A 194 -9.01 -13.86 8.48
C ASN A 194 -10.01 -13.28 9.47
N VAL A 195 -9.92 -11.99 9.79
CA VAL A 195 -10.78 -11.29 10.73
C VAL A 195 -11.54 -10.19 9.99
N ILE A 196 -12.87 -10.27 10.01
CA ILE A 196 -13.75 -9.43 9.20
C ILE A 196 -14.66 -8.62 10.12
N LEU A 197 -14.71 -7.31 9.90
CA LEU A 197 -15.60 -6.40 10.61
C LEU A 197 -16.89 -6.20 9.82
N LEU A 198 -18.02 -6.41 10.50
CA LEU A 198 -19.37 -6.36 9.94
C LEU A 198 -20.25 -5.42 10.77
N THR A 199 -21.27 -4.84 10.15
CA THR A 199 -22.33 -4.07 10.84
C THR A 199 -23.70 -4.58 10.39
N SER A 200 -24.57 -4.92 11.35
CA SER A 200 -25.89 -5.49 11.03
C SER A 200 -26.91 -5.24 12.15
N ALA A 201 -28.20 -5.27 11.81
CA ALA A 201 -29.31 -5.32 12.76
C ALA A 201 -29.84 -6.76 12.97
N ALA A 202 -29.12 -7.77 12.49
CA ALA A 202 -29.50 -9.17 12.60
C ALA A 202 -29.37 -9.65 14.05
N ASP A 203 -30.44 -10.21 14.60
CA ASP A 203 -30.48 -10.69 15.98
C ASP A 203 -30.03 -12.17 16.11
N ASP A 204 -29.68 -12.80 15.00
CA ASP A 204 -29.30 -14.22 14.90
C ASP A 204 -27.84 -14.46 14.46
N LEU A 205 -27.06 -13.42 14.18
CA LEU A 205 -25.62 -13.55 13.92
C LEU A 205 -24.87 -14.09 15.15
N VAL A 206 -25.33 -13.74 16.35
CA VAL A 206 -24.76 -14.23 17.62
C VAL A 206 -25.87 -14.57 18.60
N SER A 207 -25.67 -15.61 19.40
CA SER A 207 -26.62 -15.94 20.45
C SER A 207 -26.68 -14.85 21.52
N GLY A 208 -27.88 -14.44 21.93
CA GLY A 208 -28.06 -13.45 22.99
C GLY A 208 -28.03 -12.00 22.51
N ASP A 209 -28.06 -11.77 21.20
CA ASP A 209 -28.49 -10.47 20.69
C ASP A 209 -30.00 -10.28 20.92
N THR A 210 -30.37 -9.20 21.59
CA THR A 210 -31.72 -8.98 22.12
C THR A 210 -32.17 -7.52 22.10
N ASN A 211 -31.33 -6.59 21.63
CA ASN A 211 -31.65 -5.16 21.65
C ASN A 211 -32.50 -4.72 20.45
N ASN A 212 -32.53 -5.48 19.34
CA ASN A 212 -33.11 -5.08 18.05
C ASN A 212 -32.50 -3.78 17.49
N GLU A 213 -31.23 -3.53 17.78
CA GLU A 213 -30.49 -2.36 17.29
C GLU A 213 -29.44 -2.81 16.28
N THR A 214 -28.89 -1.88 15.51
CA THR A 214 -27.72 -2.18 14.69
C THR A 214 -26.50 -2.33 15.60
N ASP A 215 -25.77 -3.42 15.42
CA ASP A 215 -24.57 -3.77 16.18
C ASP A 215 -23.37 -4.00 15.25
N THR A 216 -22.19 -4.02 15.85
CA THR A 216 -20.92 -4.30 15.19
C THR A 216 -20.44 -5.68 15.56
N PHE A 217 -20.09 -6.47 14.56
CA PHE A 217 -19.68 -7.86 14.69
C PHE A 217 -18.32 -8.11 14.08
N VAL A 218 -17.61 -9.12 14.59
CA VAL A 218 -16.39 -9.65 13.99
C VAL A 218 -16.61 -11.12 13.64
N ARG A 219 -16.33 -11.49 12.39
CA ARG A 219 -16.22 -12.88 11.94
C ARG A 219 -14.75 -13.28 11.92
N ASP A 220 -14.41 -14.34 12.65
CA ASP A 220 -13.12 -15.02 12.58
C ASP A 220 -13.29 -16.27 11.71
N ARG A 221 -12.59 -16.31 10.58
CA ARG A 221 -12.68 -17.39 9.60
C ARG A 221 -11.95 -18.66 10.05
N LEU A 222 -10.88 -18.52 10.83
CA LEU A 222 -10.06 -19.65 11.27
C LEU A 222 -10.78 -20.46 12.34
N SER A 223 -11.44 -19.78 13.28
CA SER A 223 -12.27 -20.45 14.30
C SER A 223 -13.70 -20.71 13.84
N GLY A 224 -14.16 -20.04 12.78
CA GLY A 224 -15.54 -20.14 12.30
C GLY A 224 -16.55 -19.48 13.24
N THR A 225 -16.13 -18.45 13.98
CA THR A 225 -16.95 -17.80 15.02
C THR A 225 -17.30 -16.36 14.67
N THR A 226 -18.50 -15.94 15.02
CA THR A 226 -19.00 -14.58 14.93
C THR A 226 -19.23 -14.05 16.34
N GLU A 227 -18.69 -12.88 16.65
CA GLU A 227 -18.87 -12.23 17.95
C GLU A 227 -19.33 -10.79 17.78
N ARG A 228 -20.13 -10.30 18.72
CA ARG A 228 -20.49 -8.87 18.79
C ARG A 228 -19.38 -8.12 19.54
N VAL A 229 -18.90 -7.05 18.93
CA VAL A 229 -17.82 -6.19 19.47
C VAL A 229 -18.31 -4.81 19.92
N SER A 230 -19.54 -4.42 19.56
CA SER A 230 -20.27 -3.31 20.20
C SER A 230 -20.78 -3.70 21.60
N VAL A 231 -19.85 -4.02 22.50
CA VAL A 231 -20.14 -4.53 23.86
C VAL A 231 -19.51 -3.67 24.95
N LEU A 232 -20.04 -3.77 26.16
CA LEU A 232 -19.43 -3.20 27.35
C LEU A 232 -18.11 -3.91 27.67
N THR A 233 -17.27 -3.27 28.48
CA THR A 233 -16.11 -3.94 29.09
C THR A 233 -16.57 -5.22 29.81
N GLY A 234 -15.97 -6.35 29.47
CA GLY A 234 -16.37 -7.69 29.93
C GLY A 234 -17.33 -8.45 29.01
N GLY A 235 -17.70 -7.89 27.85
CA GLY A 235 -18.38 -8.61 26.75
C GLY A 235 -19.90 -8.62 26.81
N GLY A 236 -20.51 -7.93 27.77
CA GLY A 236 -21.97 -7.83 27.86
C GLY A 236 -22.56 -6.87 26.84
N GLN A 237 -23.73 -7.20 26.27
CA GLN A 237 -24.51 -6.26 25.46
C GLN A 237 -24.78 -4.98 26.25
N SER A 238 -24.57 -3.82 25.63
CA SER A 238 -24.98 -2.55 26.22
C SER A 238 -26.51 -2.49 26.34
N PRO A 239 -27.08 -2.14 27.51
CA PRO A 239 -28.53 -2.07 27.66
C PRO A 239 -29.11 -0.86 26.91
N GLY A 240 -30.40 -0.89 26.60
CA GLY A 240 -31.11 0.24 26.00
C GLY A 240 -30.88 0.43 24.50
N PRO A 241 -31.56 1.43 23.90
CA PRO A 241 -31.52 1.66 22.46
C PRO A 241 -30.27 2.42 22.02
N GLY A 242 -29.89 2.27 20.75
CA GLY A 242 -28.81 3.02 20.12
C GLY A 242 -27.99 2.14 19.17
N ASN A 243 -27.98 2.54 17.90
CA ASN A 243 -27.21 1.87 16.85
C ASN A 243 -25.71 2.06 17.06
N SER A 244 -24.95 0.99 16.78
CA SER A 244 -23.50 0.98 16.74
C SER A 244 -23.02 0.55 15.35
N SER A 245 -21.96 1.18 14.84
CA SER A 245 -21.42 0.85 13.53
C SER A 245 -19.89 0.81 13.55
N GLY A 246 -19.33 -0.29 13.04
CA GLY A 246 -17.90 -0.50 12.89
C GLY A 246 -17.31 0.49 11.90
N GLN A 247 -16.15 1.04 12.22
CA GLN A 247 -15.45 2.04 11.41
C GLN A 247 -14.04 1.60 11.03
N TYR A 248 -13.37 0.81 11.87
CA TYR A 248 -11.99 0.41 11.66
C TYR A 248 -11.67 -0.89 12.41
N ILE A 249 -10.80 -1.72 11.84
CA ILE A 249 -10.19 -2.87 12.51
C ILE A 249 -8.69 -2.84 12.24
N THR A 250 -7.87 -3.11 13.25
CA THR A 250 -6.41 -3.15 13.07
C THR A 250 -5.98 -4.34 12.22
N PRO A 251 -4.79 -4.28 11.58
CA PRO A 251 -4.30 -5.35 10.68
C PRO A 251 -4.22 -6.73 11.34
N ASP A 252 -3.97 -6.79 12.65
CA ASP A 252 -3.95 -8.02 13.46
C ASP A 252 -5.35 -8.51 13.89
N GLY A 253 -6.40 -7.76 13.54
CA GLY A 253 -7.78 -8.04 13.91
C GLY A 253 -8.12 -7.77 15.38
N ARG A 254 -7.23 -7.19 16.19
CA ARG A 254 -7.41 -7.11 17.65
C ARG A 254 -8.26 -5.93 18.10
N TYR A 255 -7.98 -4.73 17.60
CA TYR A 255 -8.65 -3.51 18.03
C TYR A 255 -9.73 -3.14 17.01
N VAL A 256 -10.94 -2.91 17.50
CA VAL A 256 -12.08 -2.48 16.69
C VAL A 256 -12.53 -1.09 17.10
N GLY A 257 -12.54 -0.17 16.15
CA GLY A 257 -13.12 1.15 16.30
C GLY A 257 -14.57 1.15 15.83
N PHE A 258 -15.48 1.65 16.67
CA PHE A 258 -16.89 1.83 16.31
C PHE A 258 -17.43 3.12 16.89
N HIS A 259 -18.50 3.66 16.31
CA HIS A 259 -19.29 4.71 16.97
C HIS A 259 -20.63 4.15 17.42
N SER A 260 -21.23 4.77 18.46
CA SER A 260 -22.54 4.37 18.97
C SER A 260 -23.35 5.57 19.45
N PHE A 261 -24.66 5.53 19.20
CA PHE A 261 -25.65 6.41 19.84
C PHE A 261 -26.11 5.90 21.20
N ASN A 262 -25.67 4.71 21.61
CA ASN A 262 -26.09 4.11 22.87
C ASN A 262 -25.28 4.69 24.03
N LYS A 263 -25.90 5.60 24.78
CA LYS A 263 -25.25 6.19 25.96
C LYS A 263 -24.88 5.23 27.07
N ASN A 264 -25.43 4.01 27.09
CA ASN A 264 -25.19 3.08 28.19
C ASN A 264 -23.86 2.32 28.05
N PHE A 265 -23.02 2.64 27.05
CA PHE A 265 -21.63 2.20 27.02
C PHE A 265 -20.81 2.75 28.19
N ASP A 266 -21.17 3.93 28.72
CA ASP A 266 -20.56 4.51 29.91
C ASP A 266 -21.65 5.25 30.74
N PRO A 267 -21.78 4.98 32.05
CA PRO A 267 -22.79 5.64 32.89
C PRO A 267 -22.63 7.16 33.01
N ASP A 268 -21.46 7.71 32.68
CA ASP A 268 -21.19 9.15 32.72
C ASP A 268 -21.57 9.85 31.41
N ASP A 269 -22.13 9.14 30.42
CA ASP A 269 -22.67 9.78 29.21
C ASP A 269 -24.04 10.43 29.46
N GLU A 270 -24.02 11.77 29.43
CA GLU A 270 -25.19 12.64 29.61
C GLU A 270 -25.50 13.50 28.38
N ASN A 271 -24.78 13.35 27.25
CA ASN A 271 -24.88 14.29 26.13
C ASN A 271 -25.92 13.86 25.05
N ASP A 272 -26.40 12.61 25.10
CA ASP A 272 -27.32 11.99 24.13
C ASP A 272 -26.84 12.17 22.66
N ARG A 273 -25.53 12.05 22.40
CA ARG A 273 -24.88 12.13 21.08
C ARG A 273 -24.23 10.80 20.68
N ASN A 274 -23.67 10.79 19.47
CA ASN A 274 -22.79 9.71 19.03
C ASN A 274 -21.44 9.82 19.70
N ASP A 275 -20.91 8.71 20.17
CA ASP A 275 -19.57 8.61 20.75
C ASP A 275 -18.75 7.56 20.00
N VAL A 276 -17.43 7.72 20.04
CA VAL A 276 -16.48 6.79 19.43
C VAL A 276 -15.81 5.94 20.51
N PHE A 277 -15.70 4.65 20.22
CA PHE A 277 -15.18 3.63 21.12
C PHE A 277 -14.14 2.77 20.44
N VAL A 278 -13.19 2.27 21.25
CA VAL A 278 -12.25 1.20 20.85
C VAL A 278 -12.54 -0.03 21.70
N HIS A 279 -12.82 -1.15 21.06
CA HIS A 279 -12.89 -2.46 21.69
C HIS A 279 -11.60 -3.23 21.46
N ASP A 280 -10.89 -3.58 22.54
CA ASP A 280 -9.79 -4.54 22.51
C ASP A 280 -10.35 -5.94 22.72
N ARG A 281 -10.39 -6.74 21.66
CA ARG A 281 -10.93 -8.11 21.68
C ARG A 281 -10.14 -9.04 22.59
N GLN A 282 -8.84 -8.81 22.75
CA GLN A 282 -7.98 -9.68 23.56
C GLN A 282 -8.24 -9.48 25.06
N THR A 283 -8.41 -8.22 25.48
CA THR A 283 -8.66 -7.90 26.90
C THR A 283 -10.15 -7.74 27.23
N VAL A 284 -11.01 -7.78 26.21
CA VAL A 284 -12.47 -7.55 26.29
C VAL A 284 -12.79 -6.23 26.98
N THR A 285 -12.06 -5.18 26.59
CA THR A 285 -12.19 -3.83 27.16
C THR A 285 -12.69 -2.87 26.11
N THR A 286 -13.69 -2.06 26.47
CA THR A 286 -14.25 -1.01 25.60
C THR A 286 -13.92 0.35 26.19
N THR A 287 -13.21 1.17 25.42
CA THR A 287 -12.70 2.49 25.84
C THR A 287 -13.45 3.59 25.11
N TRP A 288 -14.03 4.54 25.86
CA TRP A 288 -14.65 5.75 25.30
C TRP A 288 -13.58 6.77 24.91
N VAL A 289 -13.44 7.03 23.61
CA VAL A 289 -12.31 7.78 23.04
C VAL A 289 -12.51 9.28 23.17
N ASN A 290 -13.68 9.83 22.82
CA ASN A 290 -13.91 11.29 22.78
C ASN A 290 -14.17 11.94 24.16
N LYS A 291 -13.36 11.59 25.15
CA LYS A 291 -13.14 12.35 26.39
C LYS A 291 -11.89 13.24 26.25
N ALA A 292 -11.94 14.46 26.78
CA ALA A 292 -10.79 15.36 26.91
C ALA A 292 -9.67 14.75 27.77
N SER A 293 -8.48 15.36 27.77
CA SER A 293 -7.31 14.84 28.51
C SER A 293 -7.47 14.79 30.03
N ASP A 294 -8.39 15.57 30.59
CA ASP A 294 -8.75 15.52 32.01
C ASP A 294 -9.86 14.51 32.34
N GLY A 295 -10.32 13.76 31.33
CA GLY A 295 -11.38 12.76 31.43
C GLY A 295 -12.79 13.32 31.29
N THR A 296 -12.97 14.63 31.07
CA THR A 296 -14.31 15.19 30.84
C THR A 296 -14.89 14.70 29.50
N PRO A 297 -16.17 14.28 29.44
CA PRO A 297 -16.82 13.92 28.19
C PRO A 297 -16.85 15.07 27.18
N GLY A 298 -16.71 14.74 25.89
CA GLY A 298 -17.01 15.67 24.81
C GLY A 298 -18.46 16.15 24.88
N ASP A 299 -18.69 17.44 24.66
CA ASP A 299 -20.01 18.07 24.75
C ASP A 299 -20.88 17.93 23.48
N PHE A 300 -20.29 17.45 22.37
CA PHE A 300 -20.99 17.11 21.13
C PHE A 300 -20.47 15.78 20.54
N GLY A 301 -21.15 15.32 19.49
CA GLY A 301 -20.95 13.99 18.93
C GLY A 301 -19.68 13.80 18.11
N SER A 302 -19.25 12.54 18.02
CA SER A 302 -18.09 12.06 17.28
C SER A 302 -18.48 10.84 16.45
N ASN A 303 -18.03 10.72 15.20
CA ASN A 303 -18.61 9.74 14.26
C ASN A 303 -17.62 8.81 13.54
N ARG A 304 -16.31 9.11 13.60
CA ARG A 304 -15.28 8.39 12.86
C ARG A 304 -14.11 8.12 13.77
N ILE A 305 -13.46 6.98 13.56
CA ILE A 305 -12.30 6.58 14.32
C ILE A 305 -11.40 5.69 13.46
N ALA A 306 -10.10 5.90 13.56
CA ALA A 306 -9.04 5.03 13.05
C ALA A 306 -8.02 4.81 14.16
N ILE A 307 -7.32 3.67 14.15
CA ILE A 307 -6.48 3.22 15.27
C ILE A 307 -5.11 2.82 14.74
N SER A 308 -4.03 3.24 15.39
CA SER A 308 -2.68 2.73 15.08
C SER A 308 -2.59 1.22 15.35
N ASP A 309 -1.70 0.52 14.66
CA ASP A 309 -1.61 -0.96 14.69
C ASP A 309 -1.35 -1.50 16.11
N ASP A 310 -0.59 -0.76 16.90
CA ASP A 310 -0.30 -1.11 18.29
C ASP A 310 -1.48 -0.83 19.27
N GLY A 311 -2.52 -0.16 18.79
CA GLY A 311 -3.68 0.28 19.55
C GLY A 311 -3.41 1.47 20.47
N ARG A 312 -2.28 2.17 20.33
CA ARG A 312 -1.92 3.28 21.21
C ARG A 312 -2.62 4.58 20.83
N TYR A 313 -2.73 4.90 19.55
CA TYR A 313 -3.30 6.17 19.09
C TYR A 313 -4.64 5.91 18.41
N ALA A 314 -5.65 6.69 18.80
CA ALA A 314 -6.93 6.76 18.11
C ALA A 314 -7.09 8.15 17.47
N ALA A 315 -7.18 8.18 16.15
CA ALA A 315 -7.53 9.38 15.42
C ALA A 315 -9.06 9.40 15.25
N PHE A 316 -9.73 10.52 15.52
CA PHE A 316 -11.19 10.60 15.44
C PHE A 316 -11.69 11.99 15.04
N THR A 317 -12.92 12.05 14.52
CA THR A 317 -13.59 13.32 14.21
C THR A 317 -14.64 13.65 15.26
N SER A 318 -14.72 14.92 15.66
CA SER A 318 -15.64 15.37 16.71
C SER A 318 -16.16 16.77 16.47
N GLN A 319 -17.39 17.01 16.90
CA GLN A 319 -17.99 18.35 16.99
C GLN A 319 -17.82 19.00 18.36
N ALA A 320 -17.15 18.32 19.29
CA ALA A 320 -17.03 18.78 20.66
C ALA A 320 -16.14 20.03 20.75
N SER A 321 -16.60 21.02 21.52
CA SER A 321 -15.93 22.31 21.74
C SER A 321 -14.98 22.28 22.95
N ASN A 322 -14.99 21.18 23.71
CA ASN A 322 -14.32 21.08 25.00
C ASN A 322 -13.23 19.99 25.07
N LEU A 323 -12.86 19.35 23.95
CA LEU A 323 -11.83 18.30 23.95
C LEU A 323 -10.42 18.84 24.27
N ILE A 324 -10.13 20.08 23.86
CA ILE A 324 -8.87 20.77 24.16
C ILE A 324 -9.18 22.19 24.66
N PRO A 325 -8.78 22.54 25.90
CA PRO A 325 -9.06 23.86 26.46
C PRO A 325 -8.54 25.01 25.59
N GLY A 326 -9.44 25.92 25.20
CA GLY A 326 -9.10 27.12 24.44
C GLY A 326 -9.05 26.93 22.92
N ILE A 327 -9.32 25.73 22.42
CA ILE A 327 -9.60 25.47 21.01
C ILE A 327 -11.11 25.33 20.86
N ASP A 328 -11.75 26.33 20.26
CA ASP A 328 -13.17 26.30 19.90
C ASP A 328 -13.25 25.95 18.41
N GLY A 329 -13.67 24.72 18.14
CA GLY A 329 -13.69 24.14 16.79
C GLY A 329 -14.57 24.90 15.81
N VAL A 330 -14.43 24.61 14.51
CA VAL A 330 -15.21 25.25 13.43
C VAL A 330 -16.22 24.28 12.81
N GLY A 331 -16.83 23.42 13.64
CA GLY A 331 -17.80 22.42 13.19
C GLY A 331 -17.35 21.02 13.57
N VAL A 332 -17.05 20.18 12.58
CA VAL A 332 -16.39 18.89 12.78
C VAL A 332 -14.89 19.10 12.63
N ASP A 333 -14.11 18.66 13.61
CA ASP A 333 -12.65 18.76 13.62
C ASP A 333 -12.00 17.40 13.87
N THR A 334 -10.70 17.32 13.58
CA THR A 334 -9.92 16.07 13.64
C THR A 334 -8.99 16.09 14.85
N TYR A 335 -8.98 14.99 15.59
CA TYR A 335 -8.21 14.84 16.84
C TYR A 335 -7.44 13.53 16.86
N ARG A 336 -6.32 13.50 17.60
CA ARG A 336 -5.60 12.28 17.97
C ARG A 336 -5.66 12.12 19.49
N LYS A 337 -5.96 10.92 19.97
CA LYS A 337 -5.85 10.58 21.39
C LYS A 337 -4.83 9.47 21.60
N ASP A 338 -3.90 9.70 22.52
CA ASP A 338 -3.06 8.65 23.08
C ASP A 338 -3.90 7.90 24.12
N LEU A 339 -4.28 6.65 23.81
CA LEU A 339 -5.10 5.79 24.65
C LEU A 339 -4.36 5.29 25.90
N GLN A 340 -3.03 5.40 25.93
CA GLN A 340 -2.23 5.05 27.10
C GLN A 340 -2.17 6.21 28.11
N THR A 341 -2.03 7.45 27.64
CA THR A 341 -1.87 8.63 28.52
C THR A 341 -3.15 9.45 28.68
N GLY A 342 -4.11 9.29 27.78
CA GLY A 342 -5.33 10.09 27.69
C GLY A 342 -5.14 11.46 27.01
N VAL A 343 -3.93 11.81 26.60
CA VAL A 343 -3.64 13.11 25.95
C VAL A 343 -4.39 13.21 24.63
N VAL A 344 -4.98 14.37 24.37
CA VAL A 344 -5.73 14.70 23.14
C VAL A 344 -5.02 15.84 22.43
N GLU A 345 -4.76 15.66 21.14
CA GLU A 345 -4.04 16.59 20.27
C GLU A 345 -4.92 17.01 19.09
N TYR A 346 -4.77 18.25 18.66
CA TYR A 346 -5.54 18.84 17.56
C TYR A 346 -4.84 18.57 16.23
N VAL A 347 -5.47 17.79 15.35
CA VAL A 347 -4.88 17.37 14.07
C VAL A 347 -5.15 18.38 12.97
N SER A 348 -6.36 18.94 12.92
CA SER A 348 -6.79 19.91 11.89
C SER A 348 -6.22 21.31 12.12
N ALA A 349 -4.90 21.41 12.33
CA ALA A 349 -4.13 22.64 12.46
C ALA A 349 -3.13 22.79 11.32
N SER A 350 -2.85 24.04 10.95
CA SER A 350 -1.71 24.37 10.10
C SER A 350 -0.36 24.09 10.80
N LEU A 351 0.75 24.24 10.07
CA LEU A 351 2.11 24.01 10.59
C LEU A 351 2.45 24.85 11.84
N ASP A 352 1.93 26.09 11.94
CA ASP A 352 2.19 26.96 13.09
C ASP A 352 1.25 26.71 14.29
N GLY A 353 0.39 25.69 14.19
CA GLY A 353 -0.60 25.34 15.21
C GLY A 353 -1.90 26.14 15.13
N THR A 354 -2.08 27.03 14.14
CA THR A 354 -3.35 27.73 13.95
C THR A 354 -4.44 26.74 13.55
N PRO A 355 -5.59 26.68 14.26
CA PRO A 355 -6.71 25.82 13.90
C PRO A 355 -7.28 26.11 12.50
N ASN A 356 -7.84 25.08 11.88
CA ASN A 356 -8.62 25.19 10.64
C ASN A 356 -9.73 26.25 10.74
N ASN A 357 -10.01 26.91 9.61
CA ASN A 357 -11.05 27.95 9.49
C ASN A 357 -12.36 27.46 8.88
N ALA A 358 -12.45 26.17 8.51
CA ALA A 358 -13.66 25.49 8.05
C ALA A 358 -13.64 24.02 8.50
N PRO A 359 -14.80 23.33 8.59
CA PRO A 359 -14.89 21.96 9.06
C PRO A 359 -14.00 20.97 8.29
N ALA A 360 -13.61 19.89 8.97
CA ALA A 360 -13.24 18.63 8.34
C ALA A 360 -14.51 17.90 7.84
N SER A 361 -14.39 17.20 6.71
CA SER A 361 -15.53 16.60 6.01
C SER A 361 -15.88 15.18 6.51
N GLY A 362 -14.91 14.43 7.03
CA GLY A 362 -15.17 13.32 7.95
C GLY A 362 -14.65 11.95 7.55
N VAL A 363 -13.61 11.82 6.73
CA VAL A 363 -12.82 10.58 6.63
C VAL A 363 -11.50 10.78 7.36
N ILE A 364 -11.04 9.75 8.06
CA ILE A 364 -9.79 9.81 8.81
C ILE A 364 -9.06 8.48 8.70
N LEU A 365 -7.77 8.53 8.38
CA LEU A 365 -6.87 7.39 8.33
C LEU A 365 -5.63 7.70 9.15
N VAL A 366 -5.00 6.66 9.70
CA VAL A 366 -3.84 6.78 10.58
C VAL A 366 -2.78 5.78 10.16
N SER A 367 -1.51 6.17 10.23
CA SER A 367 -0.39 5.25 10.00
C SER A 367 -0.27 4.21 11.11
N SER A 368 0.44 3.12 10.82
CA SER A 368 0.72 2.02 11.75
C SER A 368 1.31 2.48 13.09
N ASP A 369 2.14 3.52 13.07
CA ASP A 369 2.77 4.12 14.25
C ASP A 369 1.96 5.26 14.90
N GLY A 370 0.88 5.71 14.27
CA GLY A 370 0.05 6.82 14.72
C GLY A 370 0.62 8.22 14.52
N ASN A 371 1.75 8.38 13.82
CA ASN A 371 2.40 9.68 13.61
C ASN A 371 1.83 10.44 12.39
N LEU A 372 1.32 9.75 11.38
CA LEU A 372 0.71 10.35 10.19
C LEU A 372 -0.81 10.19 10.23
N ILE A 373 -1.54 11.29 10.06
CA ILE A 373 -3.02 11.28 10.02
C ILE A 373 -3.50 11.96 8.75
N SER A 374 -4.24 11.20 7.93
CA SER A 374 -4.87 11.70 6.71
C SER A 374 -6.32 12.08 7.00
N PHE A 375 -6.75 13.27 6.56
CA PHE A 375 -8.10 13.77 6.75
C PHE A 375 -8.50 14.76 5.66
N ASP A 376 -9.80 14.86 5.39
CA ASP A 376 -10.35 15.78 4.40
C ASP A 376 -10.92 17.05 5.07
N SER A 377 -10.70 18.22 4.47
CA SER A 377 -11.20 19.49 5.01
C SER A 377 -11.38 20.56 3.94
N SER A 378 -12.39 21.43 4.12
CA SER A 378 -12.59 22.61 3.26
C SER A 378 -11.83 23.86 3.76
N ALA A 379 -10.90 23.69 4.69
CA ALA A 379 -10.20 24.78 5.34
C ALA A 379 -9.09 25.38 4.47
N THR A 380 -9.19 26.66 4.16
CA THR A 380 -8.26 27.38 3.29
C THR A 380 -6.97 27.83 3.98
N ASN A 381 -6.74 27.41 5.24
CA ASN A 381 -5.62 27.90 6.06
C ASN A 381 -4.73 26.77 6.59
N LEU A 382 -4.94 25.52 6.18
CA LEU A 382 -4.13 24.39 6.62
C LEU A 382 -2.75 24.38 5.96
N VAL A 383 -2.69 24.69 4.66
CA VAL A 383 -1.45 24.78 3.88
C VAL A 383 -1.40 26.08 3.06
N PRO A 384 -0.21 26.65 2.78
CA PRO A 384 -0.08 27.76 1.85
C PRO A 384 -0.59 27.39 0.45
N GLY A 385 -1.31 28.29 -0.20
CA GLY A 385 -1.80 28.08 -1.57
C GLY A 385 -3.17 27.42 -1.67
N ASP A 386 -3.81 27.08 -0.55
CA ASP A 386 -5.23 26.71 -0.49
C ASP A 386 -6.17 27.90 -0.68
N ASN A 387 -6.86 27.99 -1.82
CA ASN A 387 -7.72 29.13 -2.10
C ASN A 387 -9.05 28.78 -2.80
N ASN A 388 -9.36 27.51 -3.06
CA ASN A 388 -10.58 27.12 -3.77
C ASN A 388 -11.81 27.06 -2.84
N GLY A 389 -11.62 26.77 -1.54
CA GLY A 389 -12.70 26.60 -0.57
C GLY A 389 -13.47 25.27 -0.70
N ASP A 390 -12.92 24.32 -1.46
CA ASP A 390 -13.42 22.96 -1.61
C ASP A 390 -12.70 22.00 -0.64
N ALA A 391 -13.27 20.82 -0.42
CA ALA A 391 -12.65 19.82 0.45
C ALA A 391 -11.39 19.21 -0.20
N ASP A 392 -10.25 19.37 0.44
CA ASP A 392 -8.97 18.78 0.04
C ASP A 392 -8.55 17.70 1.04
N ILE A 393 -7.66 16.81 0.60
CA ILE A 393 -7.07 15.73 1.41
C ILE A 393 -5.74 16.21 1.97
N PHE A 394 -5.61 16.17 3.29
CA PHE A 394 -4.40 16.57 4.00
C PHE A 394 -3.78 15.40 4.75
N LEU A 395 -2.46 15.36 4.80
CA LEU A 395 -1.70 14.47 5.67
C LEU A 395 -0.93 15.31 6.70
N LYS A 396 -1.16 15.04 7.99
CA LYS A 396 -0.52 15.69 9.13
C LYS A 396 0.49 14.74 9.77
N GLU A 397 1.72 15.18 9.90
CA GLU A 397 2.76 14.55 10.72
C GLU A 397 2.74 15.17 12.11
N MET A 398 2.51 14.35 13.13
CA MET A 398 2.11 14.82 14.45
C MET A 398 3.30 15.27 15.31
N ASP A 399 4.48 14.69 15.13
CA ASP A 399 5.67 15.04 15.89
C ASP A 399 6.28 16.40 15.51
N SER A 400 6.35 16.73 14.21
CA SER A 400 6.85 18.01 13.70
C SER A 400 5.74 19.03 13.46
N GLY A 401 4.51 18.57 13.25
CA GLY A 401 3.38 19.40 12.84
C GLY A 401 3.34 19.70 11.34
N GLU A 402 4.22 19.11 10.53
CA GLU A 402 4.18 19.22 9.08
C GLU A 402 2.83 18.76 8.52
N ILE A 403 2.31 19.53 7.57
CA ILE A 403 1.02 19.26 6.93
C ILE A 403 1.16 19.51 5.44
N GLU A 404 0.70 18.55 4.64
CA GLU A 404 0.74 18.63 3.19
C GLU A 404 -0.63 18.28 2.59
N ARG A 405 -0.87 18.77 1.36
CA ARG A 405 -2.04 18.40 0.57
C ARG A 405 -1.70 17.24 -0.37
N ILE A 406 -2.55 16.22 -0.38
CA ILE A 406 -2.36 14.99 -1.16
C ILE A 406 -2.90 15.11 -2.59
N ASN A 407 -4.08 15.71 -2.78
CA ASN A 407 -4.76 15.83 -4.08
C ASN A 407 -4.25 17.03 -4.93
N LEU A 408 -2.93 17.19 -5.06
CA LEU A 408 -2.33 18.19 -5.95
C LEU A 408 -2.25 17.68 -7.39
N ARG A 409 -2.38 18.58 -8.36
CA ARG A 409 -2.10 18.29 -9.77
C ARG A 409 -0.63 17.91 -9.97
N ASP A 410 -0.31 17.29 -11.09
CA ASP A 410 1.07 16.91 -11.46
C ASP A 410 2.05 18.10 -11.51
N ASP A 411 1.56 19.32 -11.77
CA ASP A 411 2.37 20.54 -11.74
C ASP A 411 2.52 21.17 -10.34
N GLY A 412 1.99 20.51 -9.31
CA GLY A 412 2.02 20.93 -7.91
C GLY A 412 0.99 22.01 -7.55
N THR A 413 0.08 22.36 -8.47
CA THR A 413 -0.99 23.33 -8.18
C THR A 413 -2.25 22.67 -7.62
N GLN A 414 -3.12 23.46 -7.00
CA GLN A 414 -4.40 23.02 -6.45
C GLN A 414 -5.38 22.61 -7.56
N SER A 415 -6.19 21.58 -7.31
CA SER A 415 -7.30 21.16 -8.17
C SER A 415 -8.52 22.08 -8.04
N ASP A 416 -9.38 22.14 -9.05
CA ASP A 416 -10.50 23.11 -9.07
C ASP A 416 -11.77 22.63 -8.33
N SER A 417 -11.83 21.35 -7.93
CA SER A 417 -12.93 20.74 -7.14
C SER A 417 -12.43 19.99 -5.89
N GLY A 418 -13.35 19.52 -5.04
CA GLY A 418 -13.04 18.77 -3.82
C GLY A 418 -12.93 17.24 -3.98
N ALA A 419 -12.10 16.61 -3.15
CA ALA A 419 -11.79 15.18 -3.16
C ALA A 419 -12.26 14.46 -1.89
N GLY A 420 -12.69 13.19 -2.04
CA GLY A 420 -13.01 12.31 -0.92
C GLY A 420 -11.94 11.22 -0.77
N ILE A 421 -11.41 11.08 0.44
CA ILE A 421 -10.45 10.02 0.79
C ILE A 421 -11.09 8.64 0.56
N GLY A 422 -10.35 7.73 -0.08
CA GLY A 422 -10.68 6.30 -0.15
C GLY A 422 -9.97 5.52 0.94
N ASP A 423 -8.66 5.34 0.79
CA ASP A 423 -7.84 4.50 1.67
C ASP A 423 -6.34 4.90 1.61
N MET A 424 -5.54 4.40 2.54
CA MET A 424 -4.13 4.75 2.71
C MET A 424 -3.34 3.54 3.20
N SER A 425 -2.16 3.30 2.63
CA SER A 425 -1.26 2.25 3.13
C SER A 425 -0.76 2.55 4.56
N PRO A 426 -0.35 1.54 5.35
CA PRO A 426 0.00 1.73 6.77
C PRO A 426 1.14 2.72 7.04
N GLU A 427 2.08 2.88 6.11
CA GLU A 427 3.17 3.87 6.14
C GLU A 427 2.79 5.22 5.52
N ALA A 428 1.53 5.37 5.10
CA ALA A 428 1.02 6.52 4.37
C ALA A 428 1.76 6.81 3.06
N ARG A 429 2.39 5.82 2.43
CA ARG A 429 3.04 6.03 1.12
C ARG A 429 2.00 6.15 0.02
N PHE A 430 1.07 5.23 -0.05
CA PHE A 430 0.03 5.21 -1.07
C PHE A 430 -1.27 5.77 -0.51
N HIS A 431 -1.89 6.67 -1.25
CA HIS A 431 -3.22 7.17 -0.97
C HIS A 431 -4.11 6.95 -2.17
N VAL A 432 -5.27 6.33 -1.97
CA VAL A 432 -6.27 6.20 -3.02
C VAL A 432 -7.48 7.05 -2.68
N PHE A 433 -8.02 7.73 -3.68
CA PHE A 433 -9.13 8.65 -3.48
C PHE A 433 -9.99 8.76 -4.74
N ALA A 434 -11.26 9.10 -4.54
CA ALA A 434 -12.22 9.28 -5.62
C ALA A 434 -12.49 10.77 -5.86
N TYR A 435 -12.58 11.17 -7.13
CA TYR A 435 -12.65 12.58 -7.52
C TYR A 435 -13.41 12.79 -8.82
N SER A 436 -14.30 13.79 -8.87
CA SER A 436 -15.23 14.03 -10.00
C SER A 436 -14.69 14.90 -11.13
N ASP A 437 -13.50 15.48 -10.99
CA ASP A 437 -12.96 16.43 -11.98
C ASP A 437 -11.90 15.83 -12.91
N ASP A 438 -11.68 16.52 -14.03
CA ASP A 438 -10.83 16.10 -15.16
C ASP A 438 -9.43 16.74 -15.17
N ASP A 439 -9.04 17.34 -14.05
CA ASP A 439 -8.06 18.40 -14.04
C ASP A 439 -6.81 18.07 -13.18
N LEU A 440 -6.88 17.02 -12.36
CA LEU A 440 -5.74 16.44 -11.63
C LEU A 440 -4.64 15.96 -12.60
N VAL A 441 -5.04 15.40 -13.75
CA VAL A 441 -4.12 14.84 -14.75
C VAL A 441 -4.38 15.48 -16.13
N PRO A 442 -3.35 16.05 -16.80
CA PRO A 442 -3.53 16.72 -18.09
C PRO A 442 -4.08 15.81 -19.20
N GLY A 443 -5.13 16.26 -19.90
CA GLY A 443 -5.68 15.59 -21.09
C GLY A 443 -6.89 14.71 -20.83
N VAL A 444 -7.30 14.58 -19.56
CA VAL A 444 -8.57 14.00 -19.15
C VAL A 444 -9.68 15.05 -19.41
N ILE A 445 -10.84 14.64 -19.94
CA ILE A 445 -11.98 15.53 -20.23
C ILE A 445 -13.29 14.87 -19.77
N GLY A 446 -14.11 15.54 -18.97
CA GLY A 446 -15.48 15.13 -18.61
C GLY A 446 -15.74 14.91 -17.12
N SER A 447 -17.02 14.96 -16.71
CA SER A 447 -17.52 15.04 -15.32
C SER A 447 -17.80 13.70 -14.63
N LYS A 448 -17.02 12.64 -14.92
CA LYS A 448 -17.17 11.31 -14.27
C LYS A 448 -16.34 11.27 -12.98
N ILE A 449 -16.82 10.57 -11.94
CA ILE A 449 -16.01 10.28 -10.73
C ILE A 449 -14.90 9.31 -11.15
N ARG A 450 -13.66 9.53 -10.72
CA ARG A 450 -12.45 8.72 -11.03
C ARG A 450 -11.71 8.33 -9.77
N VAL A 451 -10.93 7.23 -9.79
CA VAL A 451 -10.05 6.81 -8.71
C VAL A 451 -8.63 7.16 -9.08
N TYR A 452 -8.00 7.88 -8.17
CA TYR A 452 -6.63 8.33 -8.27
C TYR A 452 -5.82 7.66 -7.19
N LEU A 453 -4.56 7.35 -7.53
CA LEU A 453 -3.55 6.89 -6.60
C LEU A 453 -2.44 7.94 -6.54
N ARG A 454 -2.11 8.37 -5.32
CA ARG A 454 -0.95 9.20 -5.05
C ARG A 454 0.11 8.35 -4.34
N ASP A 455 1.24 8.15 -5.00
CA ASP A 455 2.45 7.59 -4.38
C ASP A 455 3.30 8.75 -3.84
N ARG A 456 3.53 8.75 -2.53
CA ARG A 456 4.40 9.71 -1.81
C ARG A 456 5.85 9.26 -1.74
N GLY A 457 6.20 8.14 -2.39
CA GLY A 457 7.55 7.65 -2.52
C GLY A 457 8.47 8.62 -3.27
N THR A 458 9.78 8.40 -3.14
CA THR A 458 10.82 9.27 -3.70
C THR A 458 10.99 9.15 -5.22
N GLY A 459 10.09 8.43 -5.91
CA GLY A 459 10.25 7.96 -7.28
C GLY A 459 11.30 6.84 -7.41
N VAL A 460 11.64 6.18 -6.30
CA VAL A 460 12.55 5.05 -6.19
C VAL A 460 11.72 3.87 -5.67
N GLU A 461 11.46 2.88 -6.51
CA GLU A 461 10.70 1.69 -6.12
C GLU A 461 11.65 0.51 -5.85
N ALA A 462 11.23 -0.42 -4.98
CA ALA A 462 11.98 -1.66 -4.74
C ALA A 462 12.15 -2.48 -6.03
N SER A 463 11.11 -2.48 -6.86
CA SER A 463 11.05 -3.07 -8.20
C SER A 463 12.10 -2.52 -9.17
N ASP A 464 12.60 -1.31 -8.96
CA ASP A 464 13.66 -0.72 -9.80
C ASP A 464 15.02 -1.38 -9.53
N PHE A 465 15.23 -2.02 -8.37
CA PHE A 465 16.56 -2.50 -7.96
C PHE A 465 16.84 -3.93 -8.37
N THR A 466 17.89 -4.11 -9.18
CA THR A 466 18.52 -5.43 -9.37
C THR A 466 19.32 -5.81 -8.13
N VAL A 467 19.92 -4.83 -7.45
CA VAL A 467 20.63 -5.07 -6.20
C VAL A 467 20.35 -3.98 -5.18
N LEU A 468 19.68 -4.34 -4.09
CA LEU A 468 19.47 -3.47 -2.96
C LEU A 468 20.10 -4.07 -1.71
N ALA A 469 20.88 -3.29 -0.97
CA ALA A 469 21.35 -3.68 0.35
C ALA A 469 20.66 -2.82 1.42
N LYS A 470 20.43 -3.37 2.62
CA LYS A 470 20.00 -2.54 3.75
C LYS A 470 21.12 -1.59 4.17
N GLU A 471 22.35 -2.13 4.30
CA GLU A 471 23.48 -1.43 4.93
C GLU A 471 24.67 -1.25 4.01
N SER A 472 25.06 -2.23 3.20
CA SER A 472 26.18 -2.05 2.27
C SER A 472 26.17 -3.04 1.10
N LEU A 473 26.54 -2.51 -0.07
CA LEU A 473 26.65 -3.20 -1.34
C LEU A 473 28.07 -3.09 -1.90
N HIS A 474 28.66 -4.23 -2.28
CA HIS A 474 29.89 -4.30 -3.05
C HIS A 474 29.69 -5.06 -4.36
N LEU A 475 30.05 -4.44 -5.49
CA LEU A 475 30.19 -5.11 -6.78
C LEU A 475 31.66 -5.38 -7.11
N GLY A 476 32.01 -6.65 -7.25
CA GLY A 476 33.36 -7.11 -7.56
C GLY A 476 33.86 -6.68 -8.95
N GLN A 477 35.18 -6.75 -9.14
CA GLN A 477 35.84 -6.31 -10.37
C GLN A 477 35.22 -6.95 -11.63
N GLY A 478 34.97 -6.11 -12.65
CA GLY A 478 34.54 -6.55 -13.98
C GLY A 478 33.10 -7.07 -14.06
N SER A 479 32.31 -6.94 -12.99
CA SER A 479 30.89 -7.28 -13.00
C SER A 479 30.08 -6.24 -13.79
N SER A 480 28.93 -6.64 -14.31
CA SER A 480 28.06 -5.78 -15.10
C SER A 480 26.61 -5.86 -14.66
N VAL A 481 25.99 -4.70 -14.46
CA VAL A 481 24.55 -4.56 -14.27
C VAL A 481 23.95 -4.21 -15.63
N LEU A 482 23.21 -5.14 -16.22
CA LEU A 482 22.63 -5.04 -17.55
C LEU A 482 21.39 -4.15 -17.51
N THR A 483 20.52 -4.37 -16.52
CA THR A 483 19.30 -3.59 -16.24
C THR A 483 19.09 -3.43 -14.73
N GLY A 484 18.31 -2.42 -14.35
CA GLY A 484 17.94 -2.07 -12.99
C GLY A 484 18.96 -1.21 -12.24
N ASP A 485 18.48 -0.68 -11.13
CA ASP A 485 19.21 0.16 -10.20
C ASP A 485 19.99 -0.68 -9.18
N ILE A 486 20.95 -0.02 -8.55
CA ILE A 486 21.64 -0.56 -7.39
C ILE A 486 21.70 0.45 -6.26
N GLY A 487 21.61 -0.02 -5.02
CA GLY A 487 21.72 0.90 -3.90
C GLY A 487 21.83 0.29 -2.53
N ALA A 488 22.01 1.16 -1.55
CA ALA A 488 21.96 0.84 -0.14
C ALA A 488 20.94 1.74 0.57
N ASN A 489 20.11 1.12 1.39
CA ASN A 489 18.87 1.69 1.91
C ASN A 489 19.10 2.63 3.10
N THR A 490 20.12 2.39 3.94
CA THR A 490 20.30 3.11 5.22
C THR A 490 21.75 3.48 5.47
N ALA A 491 22.00 4.74 5.84
CA ALA A 491 23.33 5.20 6.21
C ALA A 491 23.83 4.50 7.50
N THR A 492 24.76 3.54 7.37
CA THR A 492 25.36 2.82 8.50
C THR A 492 26.89 2.78 8.43
N SER A 493 27.54 2.46 9.56
CA SER A 493 29.01 2.37 9.65
C SER A 493 29.59 1.02 9.23
N ASP A 494 28.76 -0.02 9.13
CA ASP A 494 29.19 -1.40 8.88
C ASP A 494 29.21 -1.69 7.38
N THR A 495 30.25 -1.17 6.70
CA THR A 495 30.41 -1.26 5.24
C THR A 495 31.30 -2.42 4.80
N ILE A 496 30.95 -3.12 3.71
CA ILE A 496 31.79 -4.19 3.11
C ILE A 496 33.16 -3.64 2.70
N ASP A 497 33.16 -2.52 1.97
CA ASP A 497 34.36 -1.75 1.67
C ASP A 497 34.43 -0.56 2.63
N SER A 498 35.46 -0.55 3.48
CA SER A 498 35.61 0.41 4.60
C SER A 498 35.30 1.87 4.21
N GLY A 499 34.20 2.39 4.75
CA GLY A 499 33.78 3.79 4.57
C GLY A 499 33.03 4.05 3.27
N SER A 500 32.50 3.03 2.61
CA SER A 500 31.68 3.15 1.41
C SER A 500 30.51 2.18 1.47
N GLU A 501 29.32 2.75 1.55
CA GLU A 501 28.06 2.02 1.60
C GLU A 501 27.82 1.26 0.31
N VAL A 502 27.97 1.94 -0.83
CA VAL A 502 27.89 1.35 -2.17
C VAL A 502 29.24 1.47 -2.87
N THR A 503 29.80 0.34 -3.31
CA THR A 503 31.07 0.33 -4.06
C THR A 503 30.94 -0.39 -5.40
N LEU A 504 31.25 0.35 -6.48
CA LEU A 504 31.51 -0.24 -7.80
C LEU A 504 33.01 -0.55 -7.92
N GLY A 505 33.32 -1.84 -8.03
CA GLY A 505 34.66 -2.36 -8.27
C GLY A 505 35.31 -1.85 -9.55
N THR A 506 36.61 -2.12 -9.71
CA THR A 506 37.35 -1.76 -10.92
C THR A 506 36.66 -2.35 -12.16
N SER A 507 36.47 -1.54 -13.19
CA SER A 507 35.83 -1.96 -14.45
C SER A 507 34.39 -2.50 -14.31
N VAL A 508 33.65 -2.14 -13.25
CA VAL A 508 32.22 -2.44 -13.15
C VAL A 508 31.41 -1.51 -14.05
N THR A 509 30.41 -2.02 -14.76
CA THR A 509 29.59 -1.23 -15.68
C THR A 509 28.10 -1.34 -15.40
N MET A 510 27.42 -0.20 -15.21
CA MET A 510 25.97 -0.06 -15.39
C MET A 510 25.71 0.16 -16.89
N GLN A 511 24.86 -0.67 -17.51
CA GLN A 511 24.66 -0.65 -18.97
C GLN A 511 23.35 -0.01 -19.41
N GLU A 512 22.31 -0.08 -18.58
CA GLU A 512 21.02 0.54 -18.86
C GLU A 512 21.06 2.06 -18.68
N ALA A 513 20.62 2.78 -19.72
CA ALA A 513 20.52 4.23 -19.66
C ALA A 513 19.44 4.66 -18.67
N GLY A 514 19.79 5.56 -17.76
CA GLY A 514 18.90 6.02 -16.69
C GLY A 514 18.98 5.22 -15.40
N SER A 515 19.73 4.10 -15.38
CA SER A 515 20.00 3.35 -14.15
C SER A 515 20.71 4.21 -13.10
N ARG A 516 20.36 3.98 -11.84
CA ARG A 516 20.76 4.79 -10.70
C ARG A 516 21.66 3.96 -9.76
N VAL A 517 22.68 4.61 -9.23
CA VAL A 517 23.52 4.12 -8.14
C VAL A 517 23.23 4.98 -6.91
N MET A 518 22.67 4.41 -5.86
CA MET A 518 22.17 5.17 -4.70
C MET A 518 22.78 4.72 -3.36
N GLY A 519 23.33 5.64 -2.58
CA GLY A 519 23.73 5.37 -1.20
C GLY A 519 24.27 6.62 -0.51
N ASP A 520 24.29 6.66 0.81
CA ASP A 520 24.83 7.78 1.58
C ASP A 520 26.28 8.04 1.17
N THR A 521 27.09 6.98 1.14
CA THR A 521 28.48 7.04 0.66
C THR A 521 28.70 6.09 -0.54
N VAL A 522 29.07 6.67 -1.69
CA VAL A 522 29.29 5.94 -2.94
C VAL A 522 30.77 6.00 -3.34
N THR A 523 31.35 4.85 -3.70
CA THR A 523 32.70 4.77 -4.27
C THR A 523 32.69 4.15 -5.66
N LEU A 524 33.22 4.88 -6.64
CA LEU A 524 33.49 4.40 -7.99
C LEU A 524 34.99 4.16 -8.16
N LYS A 525 35.41 2.90 -8.35
CA LYS A 525 36.83 2.53 -8.57
C LYS A 525 37.24 2.74 -10.05
N ASN A 526 38.52 2.56 -10.34
CA ASN A 526 39.09 2.84 -11.67
C ASN A 526 38.33 2.12 -12.79
N ASN A 527 38.05 2.84 -13.88
CA ASN A 527 37.35 2.34 -15.06
C ASN A 527 35.92 1.82 -14.82
N SER A 528 35.32 2.05 -13.66
CA SER A 528 33.90 1.78 -13.50
C SER A 528 33.06 2.85 -14.22
N SER A 529 31.83 2.51 -14.60
CA SER A 529 30.88 3.46 -15.19
C SER A 529 29.47 3.31 -14.60
N ALA A 530 28.85 4.44 -14.27
CA ALA A 530 27.48 4.55 -13.81
C ALA A 530 26.74 5.64 -14.60
N TYR A 531 25.41 5.54 -14.73
CA TYR A 531 24.59 6.62 -15.30
C TYR A 531 24.32 7.68 -14.24
N ASP A 532 23.23 7.57 -13.51
CA ASP A 532 22.88 8.52 -12.46
C ASP A 532 23.46 8.05 -11.12
N VAL A 533 24.01 8.97 -10.33
CA VAL A 533 24.59 8.66 -9.01
C VAL A 533 24.00 9.60 -7.96
N HIS A 534 23.30 9.01 -6.99
CA HIS A 534 22.62 9.69 -5.90
C HIS A 534 23.41 9.48 -4.60
N TYR A 535 23.84 10.55 -3.95
CA TYR A 535 24.79 10.45 -2.84
C TYR A 535 24.76 11.63 -1.86
N ASN A 536 25.33 11.40 -0.67
CA ASN A 536 25.73 12.45 0.28
C ASN A 536 27.26 12.58 0.39
N GLY A 537 28.00 11.48 0.17
CA GLY A 537 29.46 11.45 0.01
C GLY A 537 29.90 10.60 -1.19
N LEU A 538 30.79 11.13 -2.03
CA LEU A 538 31.24 10.45 -3.26
C LEU A 538 32.76 10.41 -3.39
N THR A 539 33.32 9.22 -3.56
CA THR A 539 34.71 8.99 -4.00
C THR A 539 34.72 8.47 -5.43
N ASN A 540 35.05 9.32 -6.41
CA ASN A 540 34.95 8.96 -7.82
C ASN A 540 36.30 8.84 -8.54
N ASN A 541 36.68 7.61 -8.92
CA ASN A 541 37.78 7.30 -9.84
C ASN A 541 37.27 6.64 -11.16
N GLY A 542 35.96 6.59 -11.35
CA GLY A 542 35.30 6.02 -12.52
C GLY A 542 34.74 7.10 -13.45
N THR A 543 33.73 6.75 -14.24
CA THR A 543 33.00 7.64 -15.16
C THR A 543 31.53 7.71 -14.77
N VAL A 544 31.00 8.91 -14.60
CA VAL A 544 29.55 9.14 -14.43
C VAL A 544 29.03 9.68 -15.77
N ILE A 545 28.10 8.95 -16.38
CA ILE A 545 27.55 9.22 -17.71
C ILE A 545 26.35 10.17 -17.61
N GLY A 546 25.54 10.00 -16.56
CA GLY A 546 24.33 10.78 -16.28
C GLY A 546 24.55 11.85 -15.23
N ASN A 547 23.58 12.01 -14.34
CA ASN A 547 23.51 13.08 -13.35
C ASN A 547 24.13 12.69 -12.01
N LEU A 548 24.65 13.71 -11.31
CA LEU A 548 25.02 13.64 -9.90
C LEU A 548 23.90 14.28 -9.08
N VAL A 549 23.25 13.53 -8.20
CA VAL A 549 22.07 13.97 -7.42
C VAL A 549 22.41 13.97 -5.92
N THR A 550 22.24 15.12 -5.25
CA THR A 550 22.55 15.31 -3.83
C THR A 550 21.76 16.52 -3.27
N PRO A 551 21.27 16.49 -2.00
CA PRO A 551 21.37 15.38 -1.04
C PRO A 551 20.46 14.21 -1.40
N LEU A 552 20.87 13.00 -1.02
CA LEU A 552 20.02 11.81 -1.04
C LEU A 552 19.30 11.68 0.31
N THR A 553 17.98 11.62 0.27
CA THR A 553 17.15 11.30 1.43
C THR A 553 17.14 9.80 1.66
N LEU A 554 17.32 9.37 2.91
CA LEU A 554 17.32 7.97 3.35
C LEU A 554 16.34 7.82 4.55
N PRO A 555 15.73 6.64 4.78
CA PRO A 555 15.89 5.41 4.02
C PRO A 555 15.29 5.47 2.60
N LEU A 556 15.79 4.62 1.69
CA LEU A 556 15.22 4.47 0.35
C LEU A 556 13.84 3.76 0.38
N LEU A 557 13.62 2.80 1.30
CA LEU A 557 12.43 1.94 1.43
C LEU A 557 12.23 1.44 2.87
N ASP A 558 10.98 1.10 3.24
CA ASP A 558 10.64 0.35 4.46
C ASP A 558 10.54 -1.16 4.15
N LEU A 559 11.21 -2.01 4.93
CA LEU A 559 11.35 -3.45 4.64
C LEU A 559 11.01 -4.35 5.85
N PHE A 560 10.20 -5.40 5.60
CA PHE A 560 10.21 -6.80 6.13
C PHE A 560 9.02 -7.34 6.95
N PRO A 561 8.45 -8.53 6.59
CA PRO A 561 7.62 -9.40 7.45
C PRO A 561 8.41 -10.49 8.23
N GLN A 562 7.75 -11.13 9.21
CA GLN A 562 8.32 -12.11 10.19
C GLN A 562 8.23 -13.59 9.77
N ALA A 563 9.13 -14.43 10.29
CA ALA A 563 9.29 -15.85 9.91
C ALA A 563 8.67 -16.87 10.91
N PRO A 564 7.96 -17.93 10.45
CA PRO A 564 7.43 -19.02 11.28
C PRO A 564 8.27 -20.34 11.27
N THR A 565 7.89 -21.32 12.09
CA THR A 565 8.67 -22.55 12.44
C THR A 565 8.18 -23.86 11.81
N VAL A 566 9.09 -24.78 11.42
CA VAL A 566 8.73 -26.02 10.70
C VAL A 566 9.69 -27.24 10.92
N PRO A 567 9.20 -28.52 10.83
CA PRO A 567 9.97 -29.79 10.94
C PRO A 567 10.16 -30.63 9.62
N GLU A 568 10.91 -31.75 9.75
CA GLU A 568 11.30 -32.88 8.84
C GLU A 568 12.13 -32.69 7.54
N ALA A 569 13.25 -33.40 7.40
CA ALA A 569 14.29 -33.14 6.37
C ALA A 569 14.07 -33.86 5.01
N VAL A 570 14.39 -33.16 3.92
CA VAL A 570 14.42 -33.63 2.53
C VAL A 570 15.87 -33.86 2.09
N ILE A 571 16.19 -35.08 1.65
CA ILE A 571 17.54 -35.45 1.19
C ILE A 571 17.45 -36.02 -0.21
N VAL A 572 18.08 -35.34 -1.18
CA VAL A 572 18.23 -35.81 -2.56
C VAL A 572 19.68 -36.27 -2.74
N PRO A 573 19.95 -37.56 -3.04
CA PRO A 573 21.31 -38.05 -3.19
C PRO A 573 21.97 -37.52 -4.46
N ASP A 574 23.30 -37.69 -4.57
CA ASP A 574 24.06 -37.41 -5.80
C ASP A 574 23.40 -38.07 -7.03
N ASP A 575 23.31 -37.32 -8.13
CA ASP A 575 22.63 -37.72 -9.38
C ASP A 575 21.14 -38.06 -9.22
N GLY A 576 20.54 -37.75 -8.07
CA GLY A 576 19.13 -38.02 -7.79
C GLY A 576 18.19 -37.01 -8.44
N THR A 577 16.93 -37.40 -8.60
CA THR A 577 15.86 -36.50 -9.05
C THR A 577 14.69 -36.57 -8.06
N LEU A 578 14.13 -35.42 -7.71
CA LEU A 578 12.96 -35.31 -6.83
C LEU A 578 11.99 -34.26 -7.37
N SER A 579 10.71 -34.60 -7.47
CA SER A 579 9.64 -33.61 -7.57
C SER A 579 9.11 -33.34 -6.17
N LEU A 580 9.16 -32.08 -5.74
CA LEU A 580 8.86 -31.66 -4.38
C LEU A 580 7.59 -30.80 -4.36
N PRO A 581 6.48 -31.27 -3.75
CA PRO A 581 5.29 -30.45 -3.56
C PRO A 581 5.56 -29.32 -2.56
N ALA A 582 4.79 -28.24 -2.62
CA ALA A 582 4.82 -27.20 -1.59
C ALA A 582 4.54 -27.77 -0.20
N GLY A 583 5.10 -27.11 0.81
CA GLY A 583 4.94 -27.52 2.19
C GLY A 583 6.14 -27.22 3.08
N GLU A 584 6.18 -27.97 4.15
CA GLU A 584 6.91 -27.65 5.36
C GLU A 584 8.02 -28.69 5.62
N TYR A 585 9.28 -28.23 5.71
CA TYR A 585 10.47 -29.06 5.81
C TYR A 585 11.52 -28.53 6.81
N ALA A 586 12.33 -29.41 7.41
CA ALA A 586 13.44 -29.05 8.30
C ALA A 586 14.73 -28.72 7.53
N GLN A 587 15.24 -29.61 6.70
CA GLN A 587 16.49 -29.35 5.97
C GLN A 587 16.34 -29.80 4.53
N LEU A 588 16.69 -28.94 3.58
CA LEU A 588 16.89 -29.30 2.19
C LEU A 588 18.36 -29.65 1.97
N ARG A 589 18.65 -30.91 1.63
CA ARG A 589 20.00 -31.34 1.24
C ARG A 589 19.97 -31.91 -0.17
N ILE A 590 20.62 -31.22 -1.10
CA ILE A 590 20.67 -31.61 -2.51
C ILE A 590 22.09 -32.07 -2.84
N GLY A 591 22.21 -33.32 -3.27
CA GLY A 591 23.49 -33.93 -3.66
C GLY A 591 24.03 -33.41 -4.98
N LYS A 592 25.26 -33.81 -5.29
CA LYS A 592 25.97 -33.36 -6.48
C LYS A 592 25.24 -33.79 -7.77
N ARG A 593 25.06 -32.89 -8.73
CA ARG A 593 24.33 -33.15 -10.00
C ARG A 593 22.90 -33.64 -9.80
N ALA A 594 22.31 -33.42 -8.64
CA ALA A 594 20.92 -33.76 -8.40
C ALA A 594 19.99 -32.69 -9.02
N THR A 595 18.78 -33.11 -9.36
CA THR A 595 17.72 -32.23 -9.89
C THR A 595 16.54 -32.23 -8.93
N VAL A 596 16.07 -31.06 -8.55
CA VAL A 596 14.83 -30.89 -7.78
C VAL A 596 13.86 -30.04 -8.59
N THR A 597 12.65 -30.56 -8.79
CA THR A 597 11.56 -29.83 -9.44
C THR A 597 10.53 -29.43 -8.39
N PHE A 598 10.37 -28.13 -8.18
CA PHE A 598 9.35 -27.55 -7.29
C PHE A 598 8.04 -27.40 -8.07
N THR A 599 6.96 -28.00 -7.56
CA THR A 599 5.66 -28.04 -8.26
C THR A 599 4.82 -26.76 -8.11
N GLY A 600 5.29 -25.75 -7.37
CA GLY A 600 4.57 -24.50 -7.11
C GLY A 600 3.98 -24.38 -5.71
N GLY A 601 3.91 -23.15 -5.19
CA GLY A 601 3.39 -22.81 -3.87
C GLY A 601 4.48 -22.38 -2.87
N VAL A 602 4.15 -22.40 -1.58
CA VAL A 602 5.06 -21.96 -0.51
C VAL A 602 5.83 -23.15 0.08
N TYR A 603 7.15 -23.02 0.16
CA TYR A 603 8.07 -23.99 0.75
C TYR A 603 8.75 -23.38 1.95
N GLN A 604 8.86 -24.14 3.04
CA GLN A 604 9.55 -23.70 4.25
C GLN A 604 10.65 -24.69 4.61
N PHE A 605 11.87 -24.20 4.85
CA PHE A 605 13.05 -24.98 5.22
C PHE A 605 13.74 -24.35 6.44
N ALA A 606 14.19 -25.15 7.42
CA ALA A 606 15.05 -24.63 8.48
C ALA A 606 16.51 -24.39 8.02
N SER A 607 16.97 -25.04 6.96
CA SER A 607 18.25 -24.73 6.28
C SER A 607 18.29 -25.38 4.90
N ALA A 608 19.16 -24.89 4.01
CA ALA A 608 19.39 -25.49 2.70
C ALA A 608 20.90 -25.64 2.40
N ASP A 609 21.30 -26.84 2.02
CA ASP A 609 22.66 -27.23 1.63
C ASP A 609 22.61 -27.91 0.25
N ILE A 610 23.11 -27.22 -0.76
CA ILE A 610 23.02 -27.61 -2.17
C ILE A 610 24.44 -27.85 -2.69
N ASP A 611 24.82 -29.08 -2.97
CA ASP A 611 26.15 -29.39 -3.52
C ASP A 611 26.25 -29.00 -5.01
N ARG A 612 27.48 -28.94 -5.52
CA ARG A 612 27.82 -28.44 -6.86
C ARG A 612 27.09 -29.16 -8.01
N ASP A 613 27.00 -28.46 -9.13
CA ASP A 613 26.41 -28.95 -10.38
C ASP A 613 24.91 -29.33 -10.26
N ALA A 614 24.22 -28.96 -9.17
CA ALA A 614 22.80 -29.28 -8.97
C ALA A 614 21.88 -28.33 -9.75
N VAL A 615 20.67 -28.81 -10.04
CA VAL A 615 19.64 -28.10 -10.80
C VAL A 615 18.36 -28.00 -9.96
N LEU A 616 17.86 -26.79 -9.75
CA LEU A 616 16.59 -26.51 -9.10
C LEU A 616 15.68 -25.86 -10.16
N GLU A 617 14.61 -26.55 -10.51
CA GLU A 617 13.64 -26.13 -11.53
C GLU A 617 12.26 -25.90 -10.91
N PHE A 618 11.52 -24.92 -11.42
CA PHE A 618 10.20 -24.53 -10.89
C PHE A 618 9.12 -24.67 -11.96
N ASP A 619 8.11 -25.51 -11.71
CA ASP A 619 7.00 -25.75 -12.65
C ASP A 619 5.90 -24.68 -12.54
N ALA A 620 5.84 -23.94 -11.42
CA ALA A 620 4.88 -22.86 -11.16
C ALA A 620 5.44 -21.86 -10.11
N VAL A 621 4.75 -20.73 -9.95
CA VAL A 621 5.07 -19.65 -8.99
C VAL A 621 5.40 -20.23 -7.62
N SER A 622 6.54 -19.82 -7.05
CA SER A 622 7.09 -20.46 -5.85
C SER A 622 7.77 -19.50 -4.88
N ASP A 623 7.40 -19.65 -3.61
CA ASP A 623 7.98 -18.96 -2.46
C ASP A 623 8.85 -19.94 -1.67
N ILE A 624 10.16 -19.75 -1.65
CA ILE A 624 11.10 -20.56 -0.85
C ILE A 624 11.52 -19.79 0.39
N ARG A 625 11.14 -20.25 1.59
CA ARG A 625 11.43 -19.61 2.87
C ARG A 625 12.42 -20.43 3.67
N ILE A 626 13.65 -19.93 3.83
CA ILE A 626 14.74 -20.60 4.54
C ILE A 626 15.01 -19.87 5.85
N LEU A 627 14.69 -20.50 6.98
CA LEU A 627 14.86 -19.89 8.31
C LEU A 627 16.33 -19.78 8.73
N GLY A 628 17.13 -20.76 8.33
CA GLY A 628 18.56 -20.84 8.61
C GLY A 628 19.41 -20.44 7.41
N LYS A 629 20.61 -21.02 7.32
CA LYS A 629 21.57 -20.72 6.24
C LYS A 629 21.15 -21.36 4.92
N LEU A 630 21.39 -20.63 3.83
CA LEU A 630 21.46 -21.16 2.47
C LEU A 630 22.93 -21.26 2.06
N TRP A 631 23.38 -22.47 1.74
CA TRP A 631 24.69 -22.71 1.15
C TRP A 631 24.56 -23.41 -0.19
N THR A 632 25.31 -22.94 -1.18
CA THR A 632 25.43 -23.63 -2.46
C THR A 632 26.88 -23.90 -2.85
N GLY A 633 27.10 -25.03 -3.51
CA GLY A 633 28.32 -25.35 -4.24
C GLY A 633 28.44 -24.51 -5.51
N ASN A 634 29.47 -24.80 -6.32
CA ASN A 634 29.67 -24.11 -7.60
C ASN A 634 28.76 -24.67 -8.70
N ALA A 635 28.53 -23.88 -9.73
CA ALA A 635 27.84 -24.28 -10.96
C ALA A 635 26.43 -24.81 -10.72
N ILE A 636 25.67 -24.15 -9.84
CA ILE A 636 24.24 -24.45 -9.67
C ILE A 636 23.44 -23.80 -10.79
N THR A 637 22.33 -24.41 -11.15
CA THR A 637 21.30 -23.79 -11.97
C THR A 637 20.02 -23.71 -11.16
N VAL A 638 19.44 -22.52 -11.06
CA VAL A 638 18.15 -22.26 -10.41
C VAL A 638 17.29 -21.49 -11.41
N GLY A 639 16.06 -21.91 -11.68
CA GLY A 639 15.19 -21.15 -12.56
C GLY A 639 13.91 -21.85 -13.00
N PRO A 640 13.08 -21.20 -13.82
CA PRO A 640 11.87 -21.78 -14.37
C PRO A 640 12.14 -23.10 -15.11
N ALA A 641 11.30 -24.10 -14.87
CA ALA A 641 11.31 -25.32 -15.68
C ALA A 641 10.93 -24.98 -17.13
N SER A 642 11.54 -25.66 -18.10
CA SER A 642 11.27 -25.40 -19.52
C SER A 642 9.78 -25.61 -19.84
N GLY A 643 9.08 -24.54 -20.24
CA GLY A 643 7.68 -24.58 -20.64
C GLY A 643 6.67 -24.41 -19.50
N SER A 644 7.12 -24.04 -18.30
CA SER A 644 6.28 -23.66 -17.16
C SER A 644 5.46 -22.39 -17.43
N GLY A 645 6.02 -21.44 -18.20
CA GLY A 645 5.39 -20.15 -18.46
C GLY A 645 5.49 -19.16 -17.29
N ILE A 646 6.40 -19.41 -16.34
CA ILE A 646 6.76 -18.49 -15.27
C ILE A 646 8.13 -17.87 -15.56
N ASP A 647 8.38 -16.68 -15.01
CA ASP A 647 9.62 -15.91 -15.18
C ASP A 647 10.41 -15.83 -13.84
N ALA A 648 11.52 -15.11 -13.78
CA ALA A 648 12.34 -15.01 -12.56
C ALA A 648 11.57 -14.33 -11.41
N SER A 649 10.72 -13.36 -11.75
CA SER A 649 9.85 -12.63 -10.84
C SER A 649 8.87 -13.53 -10.08
N ASP A 650 8.57 -14.72 -10.61
CA ASP A 650 7.65 -15.68 -10.01
C ASP A 650 8.32 -16.63 -8.99
N ILE A 651 9.64 -16.53 -8.82
CA ILE A 651 10.43 -17.41 -7.95
C ILE A 651 11.17 -16.55 -6.91
N VAL A 652 10.76 -16.65 -5.65
CA VAL A 652 11.35 -15.85 -4.57
C VAL A 652 11.98 -16.74 -3.50
N VAL A 653 13.24 -16.49 -3.16
CA VAL A 653 13.97 -17.22 -2.12
C VAL A 653 14.33 -16.29 -0.97
N TYR A 654 13.62 -16.45 0.14
CA TYR A 654 13.89 -15.77 1.40
C TYR A 654 14.86 -16.57 2.27
N VAL A 655 15.85 -15.88 2.85
CA VAL A 655 16.82 -16.41 3.82
C VAL A 655 16.82 -15.49 5.04
N TYR A 656 16.27 -15.98 6.15
CA TYR A 656 16.00 -15.17 7.33
C TYR A 656 17.14 -15.14 8.36
N ASP A 657 18.15 -15.99 8.22
CA ASP A 657 19.24 -16.10 9.20
C ASP A 657 20.25 -14.93 9.12
N VAL A 658 21.08 -14.82 10.15
CA VAL A 658 22.12 -13.80 10.30
C VAL A 658 23.51 -14.38 9.97
N ASN A 659 24.51 -13.53 9.73
CA ASN A 659 25.89 -14.01 9.58
C ASN A 659 26.41 -14.70 10.86
N GLY A 660 27.00 -15.89 10.72
CA GLY A 660 27.45 -16.71 11.84
C GLY A 660 26.35 -16.86 12.90
N THR A 661 26.68 -16.59 14.16
CA THR A 661 25.73 -16.49 15.29
C THR A 661 25.61 -15.07 15.84
N THR A 662 26.46 -14.15 15.38
CA THR A 662 26.58 -12.79 15.92
C THR A 662 25.89 -11.75 15.05
N GLY A 663 25.55 -12.09 13.80
CA GLY A 663 24.97 -11.21 12.81
C GLY A 663 25.88 -10.08 12.33
N THR A 664 27.13 -10.01 12.78
CA THR A 664 28.11 -9.01 12.36
C THR A 664 28.60 -9.27 10.93
N LEU A 665 28.93 -8.23 10.18
CA LEU A 665 29.42 -8.32 8.79
C LEU A 665 30.54 -9.36 8.60
N GLY A 666 31.52 -9.40 9.50
CA GLY A 666 32.67 -10.33 9.43
C GLY A 666 32.38 -11.79 9.82
N ALA A 667 31.20 -12.10 10.37
CA ALA A 667 30.88 -13.44 10.83
C ALA A 667 30.67 -14.43 9.68
N SER A 668 30.84 -15.72 9.98
CA SER A 668 30.78 -16.83 9.02
C SER A 668 30.07 -18.03 9.65
N PRO A 669 29.30 -18.83 8.89
CA PRO A 669 28.98 -18.65 7.47
C PRO A 669 28.04 -17.47 7.24
N LYS A 670 28.06 -16.91 6.01
CA LYS A 670 27.11 -15.86 5.59
C LYS A 670 25.69 -16.40 5.58
N ALA A 671 24.69 -15.53 5.72
CA ALA A 671 23.27 -15.91 5.69
C ALA A 671 22.93 -16.73 4.43
N ALA A 672 23.32 -16.21 3.26
CA ALA A 672 23.30 -16.93 2.00
C ALA A 672 24.69 -16.86 1.34
N ASP A 673 25.30 -18.02 1.07
CA ASP A 673 26.59 -18.11 0.38
C ASP A 673 26.41 -18.92 -0.91
N ILE A 674 26.32 -18.20 -2.03
CA ILE A 674 26.13 -18.77 -3.37
C ILE A 674 27.50 -19.03 -4.00
N GLY A 675 27.73 -20.26 -4.47
CA GLY A 675 28.97 -20.66 -5.13
C GLY A 675 29.19 -20.00 -6.50
N GLN A 676 30.36 -20.27 -7.09
CA GLN A 676 30.83 -19.64 -8.32
C GLN A 676 30.25 -20.26 -9.59
N ASN A 677 30.23 -19.48 -10.68
CA ASN A 677 29.74 -19.89 -12.01
C ASN A 677 28.31 -20.42 -11.98
N THR A 678 27.49 -19.84 -11.10
CA THR A 678 26.09 -20.22 -10.89
C THR A 678 25.20 -19.44 -11.86
N VAL A 679 24.11 -20.06 -12.32
CA VAL A 679 23.05 -19.38 -13.08
C VAL A 679 21.80 -19.36 -12.22
N ILE A 680 21.26 -18.17 -11.94
CA ILE A 680 20.06 -17.99 -11.12
C ILE A 680 19.07 -17.13 -11.89
N ASP A 681 17.89 -17.69 -12.11
CA ASP A 681 16.72 -17.04 -12.68
C ASP A 681 15.63 -17.04 -11.60
N ALA A 682 15.86 -16.20 -10.57
CA ALA A 682 15.05 -16.11 -9.35
C ALA A 682 15.49 -14.91 -8.50
N ASN A 683 14.59 -14.45 -7.63
CA ASN A 683 14.82 -13.39 -6.66
C ASN A 683 15.40 -13.96 -5.35
N LEU A 684 16.48 -13.38 -4.82
CA LEU A 684 17.20 -13.90 -3.64
C LEU A 684 17.31 -12.85 -2.53
N TYR A 685 16.69 -13.11 -1.39
CA TYR A 685 16.56 -12.15 -0.29
C TYR A 685 17.16 -12.69 1.03
N ALA A 686 18.35 -12.24 1.43
CA ALA A 686 18.99 -12.56 2.71
C ALA A 686 18.81 -11.42 3.74
N VAL A 687 17.57 -11.24 4.19
CA VAL A 687 17.08 -10.02 4.85
C VAL A 687 17.85 -9.59 6.11
N ASN A 688 18.41 -10.54 6.86
CA ASN A 688 19.07 -10.28 8.15
C ASN A 688 20.61 -10.45 8.11
N GLY A 689 21.20 -10.77 6.95
CA GLY A 689 22.62 -11.06 6.85
C GLY A 689 23.23 -10.77 5.48
N THR A 690 24.40 -11.36 5.21
CA THR A 690 25.04 -11.19 3.91
C THR A 690 24.47 -12.17 2.90
N LEU A 691 24.02 -11.64 1.76
CA LEU A 691 23.87 -12.37 0.51
C LEU A 691 25.19 -12.27 -0.26
N LYS A 692 25.91 -13.39 -0.39
CA LYS A 692 27.17 -13.46 -1.11
C LYS A 692 26.99 -14.22 -2.42
N ILE A 693 27.39 -13.59 -3.53
CA ILE A 693 27.34 -14.18 -4.88
C ILE A 693 28.75 -14.53 -5.36
N GLY A 694 28.98 -15.78 -5.72
CA GLY A 694 30.27 -16.25 -6.25
C GLY A 694 30.60 -15.66 -7.63
N SER A 695 31.90 -15.52 -7.90
CA SER A 695 32.43 -15.02 -9.18
C SER A 695 31.90 -15.77 -10.41
N GLY A 696 31.81 -15.06 -11.55
CA GLY A 696 31.47 -15.64 -12.85
C GLY A 696 30.02 -16.12 -12.97
N SER A 697 29.15 -15.71 -12.06
CA SER A 697 27.73 -16.09 -12.04
C SER A 697 26.89 -15.16 -12.92
N ASP A 698 25.74 -15.65 -13.34
CA ASP A 698 24.76 -14.92 -14.14
C ASP A 698 23.41 -14.94 -13.40
N ILE A 699 22.86 -13.76 -13.11
CA ILE A 699 21.65 -13.62 -12.31
C ILE A 699 20.61 -12.81 -13.11
N ILE A 700 19.42 -13.38 -13.23
CA ILE A 700 18.20 -12.71 -13.67
C ILE A 700 17.26 -12.74 -12.45
N GLY A 701 16.86 -11.55 -11.98
CA GLY A 701 16.12 -11.38 -10.73
C GLY A 701 16.73 -10.30 -9.82
N ALA A 702 16.09 -10.02 -8.70
CA ALA A 702 16.55 -9.04 -7.73
C ALA A 702 17.30 -9.69 -6.55
N LEU A 703 18.34 -8.99 -6.08
CA LEU A 703 19.14 -9.38 -4.92
C LEU A 703 18.91 -8.41 -3.77
N LEU A 704 18.52 -8.94 -2.61
CA LEU A 704 18.38 -8.17 -1.38
C LEU A 704 19.12 -8.83 -0.23
N GLY A 705 19.74 -8.01 0.61
CA GLY A 705 20.24 -8.48 1.89
C GLY A 705 20.58 -7.34 2.82
N ARG A 706 20.89 -7.67 4.08
CA ARG A 706 21.49 -6.66 4.98
C ARG A 706 22.78 -6.13 4.37
N TRP A 707 23.60 -7.06 3.87
CA TRP A 707 24.75 -6.78 3.03
C TRP A 707 24.66 -7.61 1.75
N VAL A 708 25.05 -7.04 0.62
CA VAL A 708 25.15 -7.79 -0.63
C VAL A 708 26.59 -7.70 -1.16
N ASP A 709 27.26 -8.86 -1.23
CA ASP A 709 28.66 -9.00 -1.66
C ASP A 709 28.72 -9.79 -2.97
N VAL A 710 28.86 -9.09 -4.09
CA VAL A 710 28.90 -9.68 -5.42
C VAL A 710 30.34 -9.90 -5.86
N GLY A 711 30.65 -11.14 -6.25
CA GLY A 711 31.96 -11.55 -6.72
C GLY A 711 32.39 -10.90 -8.05
N THR A 712 33.53 -11.34 -8.57
CA THR A 712 34.13 -10.79 -9.79
C THR A 712 33.46 -11.32 -11.06
N GLY A 713 33.23 -10.44 -12.04
CA GLY A 713 32.74 -10.83 -13.36
C GLY A 713 31.35 -11.46 -13.32
N VAL A 714 30.48 -10.97 -12.44
CA VAL A 714 29.07 -11.38 -12.35
C VAL A 714 28.23 -10.52 -13.30
N ALA A 715 27.29 -11.14 -14.01
CA ALA A 715 26.26 -10.44 -14.78
C ALA A 715 24.95 -10.42 -14.00
N LEU A 716 24.26 -9.27 -14.00
CA LEU A 716 23.04 -9.03 -13.24
C LEU A 716 22.00 -8.37 -14.17
N SER A 717 20.80 -8.93 -14.26
CA SER A 717 19.67 -8.36 -15.00
C SER A 717 18.41 -8.35 -14.12
N LEU A 718 17.65 -7.26 -14.18
CA LEU A 718 16.41 -7.09 -13.44
C LEU A 718 15.29 -7.97 -14.00
N ASP A 719 14.69 -8.76 -13.12
CA ASP A 719 13.37 -9.38 -13.28
C ASP A 719 12.75 -9.59 -11.88
N SER A 720 12.31 -8.47 -11.30
CA SER A 720 12.07 -8.34 -9.86
C SER A 720 10.71 -8.87 -9.43
N ALA A 721 10.69 -9.55 -8.28
CA ALA A 721 9.47 -9.90 -7.55
C ALA A 721 9.04 -8.83 -6.52
N PHE A 722 9.86 -7.78 -6.32
CA PHE A 722 9.55 -6.64 -5.44
C PHE A 722 8.31 -5.87 -5.86
#